data_AF-A0A377NBR7-F1
#
_entry.id   AF-A0A377NBR7-F1
#
_cell.length_a   1.000
_cell.length_b   1.000
_cell.length_c   1.000
_cell.angle_alpha   90.00
_cell.angle_beta   90.00
_cell.angle_gamma   90.00
#
_symmetry.space_group_name_H-M   'P 1'
#
loop_
_entity.id
_entity.type
_entity.pdbx_description
1 polymer ?
#
loop_
_entity_poly.entity_id
_entity_poly.type
_entity_poly.pdbx_seq_one_letter_code
_entity_poly.pdbx_strand_id
1 'polypeptide(L)'
;MPYSPWYRQANNRLIRDAAAYSLQQKLSILANLPANSPKRAALAKSGYDQLKAYLMMARPEKAEGQFYAQVMKSTEPRRTGVSAGLWQSLAPDLWQFYASNLPTQPSWKINADSSLVTQARQVLLGEIGQRNAESTLYENMLLSVRRNYADMTLTDMAGDTDAQRLFHSDESVPGMFTRKAWDEQIQQAIDKAVASRREEIDWVLSDNRRPVADEISPEALKKRLTERYFTDFAGSWLNFLNSLHWNEAHNLSDVIDQLTLMSDVRQSPLIALMNTLAWQGQTGQKDQALSDSLVKSAKALINKDAQPAIDQQAHGPVGPLDETFGPLLALMGKGSAQNMMPSDSSLSLQTLLTRVTRVRLKLQQVANASDPQEMTQVLAQTVFQGKSVDLTDTQEYGSLIAASLGEEWSGFGQSMFVQPLTQAWETVLQPSSASLNDQWKNAIVANWKSAFDGRYPFAISKSDASLPMLAEFIRKDSGRIDSFLTRELSGVLHKEGTRWVPDRVNSQGLTFNPAFLEAINQLSQISDILFTDGSQGMRFELLARPVPNVVETNLSIDGQKLTYFNQMESWQSFRWPGDTYKPGTMLTWTSVNAGARLYGDYQGTWGLIRWLEQAKQQKLDEGRYQLTFTTTDKQPLQWILRTELGKGPLGLLQLRNFTLPTKIFLTSETQATTEKPFDADAIAQE
;
A
#
# COMPACT_ATOMS: atom_id res chain seq x y z
N MET A 1 19.84 -21.95 69.02
CA MET A 1 19.62 -21.42 70.39
C MET A 1 18.20 -20.87 70.47
N PRO A 2 17.40 -21.19 71.50
CA PRO A 2 16.12 -20.51 71.69
C PRO A 2 16.42 -19.07 72.12
N TYR A 3 16.00 -18.09 71.32
CA TYR A 3 16.14 -16.67 71.64
C TYR A 3 15.52 -16.38 73.01
N SER A 4 16.23 -15.65 73.88
CA SER A 4 15.76 -15.23 75.20
C SER A 4 14.38 -14.55 75.10
N PRO A 5 13.44 -14.80 76.04
CA PRO A 5 12.07 -14.25 76.02
C PRO A 5 11.99 -12.74 75.80
N TRP A 6 13.00 -12.01 76.25
CA TRP A 6 13.11 -10.56 76.11
C TRP A 6 13.33 -10.12 74.65
N TYR A 7 14.18 -10.84 73.90
CA TYR A 7 14.40 -10.56 72.47
C TYR A 7 13.13 -10.79 71.65
N ARG A 8 12.33 -11.80 72.00
CA ARG A 8 11.04 -12.07 71.34
C ARG A 8 10.06 -10.91 71.54
N GLN A 9 9.92 -10.40 72.77
CA GLN A 9 9.05 -9.26 73.07
C GLN A 9 9.53 -7.99 72.35
N ALA A 10 10.84 -7.74 72.34
CA ALA A 10 11.42 -6.60 71.65
C ALA A 10 11.18 -6.67 70.13
N ASN A 11 11.44 -7.83 69.50
CA ASN A 11 11.19 -8.04 68.07
C ASN A 11 9.71 -7.88 67.71
N ASN A 12 8.80 -8.46 68.52
CA ASN A 12 7.38 -8.36 68.24
C ASN A 12 6.90 -6.91 68.33
N ARG A 13 7.26 -6.19 69.40
CA ARG A 13 6.84 -4.80 69.58
C ARG A 13 7.48 -3.84 68.58
N LEU A 14 8.79 -3.98 68.36
CA LEU A 14 9.56 -3.02 67.59
C LEU A 14 9.57 -3.35 66.10
N ILE A 15 9.52 -4.60 65.67
CA ILE A 15 9.62 -4.92 64.23
C ILE A 15 8.27 -5.38 63.71
N ARG A 16 7.72 -6.46 64.29
CA ARG A 16 6.46 -7.06 63.80
C ARG A 16 5.27 -6.10 63.88
N ASP A 17 4.95 -5.61 65.06
CA ASP A 17 3.70 -4.88 65.30
C ASP A 17 3.72 -3.51 64.59
N ALA A 18 4.87 -2.84 64.56
CA ALA A 18 5.06 -1.59 63.85
C ALA A 18 4.96 -1.74 62.32
N ALA A 19 5.57 -2.79 61.77
CA ALA A 19 5.47 -3.09 60.34
C ALA A 19 4.04 -3.49 59.95
N ALA A 20 3.38 -4.31 60.76
CA ALA A 20 1.97 -4.69 60.56
C ALA A 20 1.05 -3.47 60.58
N TYR A 21 1.24 -2.55 61.54
CA TYR A 21 0.48 -1.31 61.62
C TYR A 21 0.69 -0.42 60.39
N SER A 22 1.94 -0.25 59.94
CA SER A 22 2.25 0.55 58.75
C SER A 22 1.63 -0.03 57.48
N LEU A 23 1.71 -1.36 57.31
CA LEU A 23 1.08 -2.06 56.19
C LEU A 23 -0.45 -1.95 56.24
N GLN A 24 -1.06 -2.13 57.41
CA GLN A 24 -2.51 -1.96 57.61
C GLN A 24 -2.95 -0.56 57.21
N GLN A 25 -2.26 0.50 57.66
CA GLN A 25 -2.60 1.87 57.29
C GLN A 25 -2.57 2.09 55.78
N LYS A 26 -1.52 1.62 55.09
CA LYS A 26 -1.41 1.77 53.63
C LYS A 26 -2.50 0.99 52.89
N LEU A 27 -2.78 -0.23 53.32
CA LEU A 27 -3.85 -1.05 52.75
C LEU A 27 -5.24 -0.46 53.01
N SER A 28 -5.47 0.15 54.18
CA SER A 28 -6.74 0.82 54.48
C SER A 28 -6.93 2.07 53.62
N ILE A 29 -5.85 2.82 53.34
CA ILE A 29 -5.92 3.94 52.39
C ILE A 29 -6.35 3.42 51.01
N LEU A 30 -5.72 2.36 50.51
CA LEU A 30 -6.05 1.77 49.21
C LEU A 30 -7.50 1.26 49.16
N ALA A 31 -7.92 0.49 50.18
CA ALA A 31 -9.25 -0.11 50.28
C ALA A 31 -10.38 0.94 50.29
N ASN A 32 -10.14 2.10 50.94
CA ASN A 32 -11.13 3.16 51.09
C ASN A 32 -11.17 4.18 49.94
N LEU A 33 -10.32 4.05 48.91
CA LEU A 33 -10.39 4.95 47.74
C LEU A 33 -11.70 4.75 46.98
N PRO A 34 -12.31 5.79 46.38
CA PRO A 34 -13.50 5.65 45.53
C PRO A 34 -13.25 4.83 44.26
N ALA A 35 -14.28 4.14 43.75
CA ALA A 35 -14.21 3.23 42.60
C ALA A 35 -13.55 3.83 41.35
N ASN A 36 -13.85 5.10 41.05
CA ASN A 36 -13.37 5.78 39.83
C ASN A 36 -12.17 6.71 40.10
N SER A 37 -11.47 6.55 41.22
CA SER A 37 -10.36 7.44 41.56
C SER A 37 -9.10 7.07 40.78
N PRO A 38 -8.45 7.98 40.04
CA PRO A 38 -7.18 7.71 39.36
C PRO A 38 -6.04 7.36 40.35
N LYS A 39 -6.23 7.68 41.64
CA LYS A 39 -5.30 7.27 42.71
C LYS A 39 -5.29 5.76 42.96
N ARG A 40 -6.36 5.03 42.61
CA ARG A 40 -6.39 3.56 42.71
C ARG A 40 -5.36 2.93 41.76
N ALA A 41 -5.40 3.31 40.49
CA ALA A 41 -4.43 2.86 39.49
C ALA A 41 -2.98 3.20 39.90
N ALA A 42 -2.74 4.44 40.37
CA ALA A 42 -1.41 4.87 40.81
C ALA A 42 -0.86 4.08 42.02
N LEU A 43 -1.73 3.67 42.94
CA LEU A 43 -1.36 2.92 44.15
C LEU A 43 -1.48 1.40 44.01
N ALA A 44 -2.01 0.89 42.88
CA ALA A 44 -2.27 -0.53 42.69
C ALA A 44 -0.99 -1.38 42.84
N LYS A 45 0.10 -1.00 42.17
CA LYS A 45 1.38 -1.74 42.25
C LYS A 45 1.94 -1.78 43.67
N SER A 46 2.10 -0.60 44.31
CA SER A 46 2.61 -0.54 45.69
C SER A 46 1.66 -1.21 46.69
N GLY A 47 0.35 -1.12 46.44
CA GLY A 47 -0.69 -1.73 47.25
C GLY A 47 -0.67 -3.25 47.18
N TYR A 48 -0.39 -3.82 46.01
CA TYR A 48 -0.15 -5.25 45.83
C TYR A 48 1.07 -5.70 46.62
N ASP A 49 2.19 -5.00 46.49
CA ASP A 49 3.42 -5.33 47.20
C ASP A 49 3.24 -5.28 48.72
N GLN A 50 2.51 -4.27 49.21
CA GLN A 50 2.12 -4.12 50.61
C GLN A 50 1.18 -5.24 51.08
N LEU A 51 0.20 -5.63 50.26
CA LEU A 51 -0.70 -6.73 50.59
C LEU A 51 0.07 -8.06 50.66
N LYS A 52 0.98 -8.30 49.71
CA LYS A 52 1.87 -9.46 49.70
C LYS A 52 2.72 -9.49 50.96
N ALA A 53 3.38 -8.39 51.32
CA ALA A 53 4.18 -8.28 52.54
C ALA A 53 3.35 -8.50 53.82
N TYR A 54 2.13 -7.96 53.90
CA TYR A 54 1.23 -8.17 55.03
C TYR A 54 0.79 -9.63 55.18
N LEU A 55 0.48 -10.29 54.05
CA LEU A 55 0.13 -11.71 54.05
C LEU A 55 1.32 -12.61 54.39
N MET A 56 2.56 -12.27 54.03
CA MET A 56 3.77 -12.99 54.47
C MET A 56 3.88 -13.03 56.01
N MET A 57 3.55 -11.92 56.69
CA MET A 57 3.56 -11.88 58.16
C MET A 57 2.51 -12.81 58.79
N ALA A 58 1.43 -13.09 58.06
CA ALA A 58 0.35 -13.98 58.47
C ALA A 58 0.53 -15.43 57.96
N ARG A 59 1.39 -15.66 56.99
CA ARG A 59 1.68 -16.97 56.37
C ARG A 59 3.20 -17.21 56.38
N PRO A 60 3.76 -17.67 57.51
CA PRO A 60 5.21 -17.87 57.67
C PRO A 60 5.85 -18.70 56.56
N GLU A 61 5.13 -19.66 56.00
CA GLU A 61 5.56 -20.52 54.89
C GLU A 61 5.75 -19.78 53.55
N LYS A 62 5.25 -18.54 53.43
CA LYS A 62 5.39 -17.67 52.25
C LYS A 62 6.35 -16.50 52.48
N ALA A 63 7.06 -16.44 53.62
CA ALA A 63 7.89 -15.30 53.98
C ALA A 63 9.19 -15.23 53.15
N GLU A 64 9.38 -14.13 52.41
CA GLU A 64 10.58 -13.85 51.63
C GLU A 64 11.31 -12.62 52.18
N GLY A 65 12.50 -12.80 52.76
CA GLY A 65 13.23 -11.75 53.47
C GLY A 65 13.60 -10.52 52.62
N GLN A 66 14.18 -10.76 51.44
CA GLN A 66 14.62 -9.67 50.54
C GLN A 66 13.44 -8.86 49.99
N PHE A 67 12.38 -9.55 49.55
CA PHE A 67 11.16 -8.90 49.08
C PHE A 67 10.52 -8.06 50.19
N TYR A 68 10.31 -8.64 51.38
CA TYR A 68 9.70 -7.95 52.51
C TYR A 68 10.45 -6.68 52.90
N ALA A 69 11.79 -6.75 53.01
CA ALA A 69 12.62 -5.59 53.33
C ALA A 69 12.51 -4.49 52.26
N GLN A 70 12.46 -4.86 50.98
CA GLN A 70 12.31 -3.89 49.88
C GLN A 70 10.96 -3.17 49.91
N VAL A 71 9.87 -3.89 50.16
CA VAL A 71 8.53 -3.28 50.30
C VAL A 71 8.48 -2.34 51.50
N MET A 72 9.05 -2.76 52.63
CA MET A 72 9.00 -1.98 53.87
C MET A 72 9.77 -0.67 53.81
N LYS A 73 10.84 -0.56 52.99
CA LYS A 73 11.54 0.73 52.74
C LYS A 73 10.61 1.84 52.28
N SER A 74 9.62 1.51 51.45
CA SER A 74 8.63 2.47 50.95
C SER A 74 7.40 2.61 51.87
N THR A 75 7.12 1.57 52.65
CA THR A 75 5.93 1.49 53.52
C THR A 75 6.15 2.26 54.82
N GLU A 76 7.33 2.11 55.43
CA GLU A 76 7.74 2.76 56.69
C GLU A 76 9.12 3.44 56.51
N PRO A 77 9.23 4.48 55.66
CA PRO A 77 10.50 5.15 55.36
C PRO A 77 11.07 5.94 56.54
N ARG A 78 10.25 6.21 57.55
CA ARG A 78 10.61 6.95 58.77
C ARG A 78 9.93 6.30 59.96
N ARG A 79 10.59 6.39 61.11
CA ARG A 79 10.06 5.89 62.37
C ARG A 79 10.12 6.95 63.46
N THR A 80 9.00 7.14 64.14
CA THR A 80 8.91 8.08 65.27
C THR A 80 9.92 7.70 66.36
N GLY A 81 10.76 8.66 66.77
CA GLY A 81 11.79 8.45 67.78
C GLY A 81 13.13 7.91 67.26
N VAL A 82 13.30 7.73 65.94
CA VAL A 82 14.58 7.34 65.30
C VAL A 82 14.90 8.34 64.19
N SER A 83 16.17 8.74 64.04
CA SER A 83 16.57 9.63 62.95
C SER A 83 16.41 8.94 61.59
N ALA A 84 16.06 9.70 60.56
CA ALA A 84 15.75 9.14 59.24
C ALA A 84 16.93 8.37 58.62
N GLY A 85 18.15 8.92 58.70
CA GLY A 85 19.35 8.26 58.18
C GLY A 85 19.69 6.96 58.92
N LEU A 86 19.54 6.94 60.26
CA LEU A 86 19.75 5.74 61.05
C LEU A 86 18.71 4.65 60.71
N TRP A 87 17.44 5.04 60.62
CA TRP A 87 16.36 4.11 60.25
C TRP A 87 16.55 3.54 58.84
N GLN A 88 16.91 4.36 57.86
CA GLN A 88 17.17 3.92 56.48
C GLN A 88 18.36 2.94 56.39
N SER A 89 19.37 3.10 57.24
CA SER A 89 20.52 2.19 57.29
C SER A 89 20.21 0.85 57.99
N LEU A 90 19.43 0.85 59.08
CA LEU A 90 19.22 -0.33 59.92
C LEU A 90 17.94 -1.12 59.58
N ALA A 91 16.87 -0.44 59.16
CA ALA A 91 15.56 -1.07 58.98
C ALA A 91 15.53 -2.18 57.93
N PRO A 92 16.21 -2.08 56.76
CA PRO A 92 16.23 -3.15 55.77
C PRO A 92 16.72 -4.48 56.33
N ASP A 93 17.82 -4.44 57.09
CA ASP A 93 18.42 -5.64 57.68
C ASP A 93 17.50 -6.24 58.75
N LEU A 94 16.84 -5.39 59.56
CA LEU A 94 15.90 -5.83 60.60
C LEU A 94 14.64 -6.47 60.00
N TRP A 95 14.08 -5.89 58.93
CA TRP A 95 12.93 -6.46 58.23
C TRP A 95 13.29 -7.76 57.50
N GLN A 96 14.45 -7.81 56.85
CA GLN A 96 14.95 -9.03 56.21
C GLN A 96 15.16 -10.13 57.24
N PHE A 97 15.80 -9.81 58.37
CA PHE A 97 16.00 -10.76 59.46
C PHE A 97 14.66 -11.30 60.00
N TYR A 98 13.70 -10.41 60.28
CA TYR A 98 12.37 -10.81 60.75
C TYR A 98 11.70 -11.79 59.78
N ALA A 99 11.60 -11.42 58.50
CA ALA A 99 10.90 -12.21 57.50
C ALA A 99 11.61 -13.53 57.19
N SER A 100 12.95 -13.55 57.09
CA SER A 100 13.73 -14.78 56.87
C SER A 100 13.64 -15.77 58.03
N ASN A 101 13.47 -15.30 59.27
CA ASN A 101 13.36 -16.19 60.44
C ASN A 101 11.91 -16.59 60.77
N LEU A 102 10.92 -15.92 60.18
CA LEU A 102 9.49 -16.14 60.43
C LEU A 102 9.04 -17.61 60.24
N PRO A 103 9.47 -18.38 59.21
CA PRO A 103 9.08 -19.79 59.05
C PRO A 103 9.51 -20.67 60.23
N THR A 104 10.67 -20.35 60.83
CA THR A 104 11.23 -21.10 61.97
C THR A 104 10.77 -20.57 63.33
N GLN A 105 10.00 -19.48 63.35
CA GLN A 105 9.49 -18.82 64.56
C GLN A 105 7.98 -18.55 64.46
N PRO A 106 7.11 -19.58 64.57
CA PRO A 106 5.67 -19.41 64.38
C PRO A 106 5.02 -18.38 65.32
N SER A 107 5.59 -18.18 66.50
CA SER A 107 5.15 -17.17 67.49
C SER A 107 5.31 -15.71 67.02
N TRP A 108 6.03 -15.47 65.92
CA TRP A 108 6.24 -14.14 65.32
C TRP A 108 5.22 -13.81 64.22
N LYS A 109 4.31 -14.72 63.92
CA LYS A 109 3.19 -14.53 63.00
C LYS A 109 2.22 -13.46 63.55
N ILE A 110 1.56 -12.74 62.64
CA ILE A 110 0.43 -11.86 62.96
C ILE A 110 -0.91 -12.54 62.67
N ASN A 111 -1.98 -12.03 63.28
CA ASN A 111 -3.35 -12.32 62.86
C ASN A 111 -3.77 -11.23 61.86
N ALA A 112 -3.91 -11.59 60.59
CA ALA A 112 -4.33 -10.65 59.56
C ALA A 112 -5.82 -10.30 59.72
N ASP A 113 -6.15 -9.01 59.62
CA ASP A 113 -7.51 -8.52 59.43
C ASP A 113 -8.09 -9.03 58.11
N SER A 114 -9.03 -9.97 58.19
CA SER A 114 -9.66 -10.59 57.03
C SER A 114 -10.49 -9.60 56.20
N SER A 115 -11.14 -8.63 56.84
CA SER A 115 -11.98 -7.63 56.15
C SER A 115 -11.14 -6.69 55.31
N LEU A 116 -10.02 -6.21 55.87
CA LEU A 116 -9.06 -5.36 55.17
C LEU A 116 -8.41 -6.10 54.00
N VAL A 117 -8.04 -7.36 54.19
CA VAL A 117 -7.47 -8.21 53.13
C VAL A 117 -8.47 -8.37 51.99
N THR A 118 -9.73 -8.73 52.27
CA THR A 118 -10.75 -8.89 51.22
C THR A 118 -11.02 -7.58 50.47
N GLN A 119 -11.10 -6.43 51.17
CA GLN A 119 -11.32 -5.14 50.52
C GLN A 119 -10.13 -4.72 49.64
N ALA A 120 -8.90 -4.86 50.15
CA ALA A 120 -7.69 -4.58 49.38
C ALA A 120 -7.61 -5.48 48.13
N ARG A 121 -7.92 -6.77 48.26
CA ARG A 121 -8.00 -7.71 47.13
C ARG A 121 -9.01 -7.27 46.09
N GLN A 122 -10.20 -6.83 46.48
CA GLN A 122 -11.24 -6.39 45.56
C GLN A 122 -10.81 -5.16 44.74
N VAL A 123 -10.15 -4.18 45.38
CA VAL A 123 -9.61 -3.00 44.69
C VAL A 123 -8.48 -3.41 43.73
N LEU A 124 -7.56 -4.24 44.19
CA LEU A 124 -6.42 -4.69 43.38
C LEU A 124 -6.83 -5.58 42.22
N LEU A 125 -7.84 -6.44 42.37
CA LEU A 125 -8.38 -7.25 41.29
C LEU A 125 -9.02 -6.38 40.18
N GLY A 126 -9.66 -5.27 40.54
CA GLY A 126 -10.20 -4.32 39.57
C GLY A 126 -9.13 -3.56 38.78
N GLU A 127 -8.02 -3.18 39.43
CA GLU A 127 -6.97 -2.34 38.82
C GLU A 127 -5.83 -3.14 38.16
N ILE A 128 -5.43 -4.27 38.76
CA ILE A 128 -4.31 -5.12 38.27
C ILE A 128 -4.83 -6.18 37.30
N GLY A 129 -6.13 -6.47 37.33
CA GLY A 129 -6.78 -7.46 36.46
C GLY A 129 -6.83 -7.10 34.98
N GLN A 130 -6.51 -5.87 34.57
CA GLN A 130 -6.65 -5.45 33.16
C GLN A 130 -5.36 -4.88 32.55
N ARG A 131 -4.85 -5.59 31.53
CA ARG A 131 -3.94 -5.18 30.43
C ARG A 131 -2.53 -4.62 30.74
N ASN A 132 -2.35 -3.84 31.80
CA ASN A 132 -1.07 -3.18 32.10
C ASN A 132 -0.02 -4.13 32.73
N ALA A 133 -0.47 -5.11 33.52
CA ALA A 133 0.41 -6.10 34.14
C ALA A 133 0.99 -7.09 33.11
N GLU A 134 0.20 -7.48 32.10
CA GLU A 134 0.61 -8.41 31.05
C GLU A 134 1.67 -7.82 30.13
N SER A 135 1.53 -6.54 29.77
CA SER A 135 2.55 -5.86 28.97
C SER A 135 3.88 -5.76 29.69
N THR A 136 3.87 -5.45 30.99
CA THR A 136 5.11 -5.41 31.78
C THR A 136 5.72 -6.82 31.93
N LEU A 137 4.88 -7.84 32.11
CA LEU A 137 5.31 -9.24 32.18
C LEU A 137 5.98 -9.71 30.89
N TYR A 138 5.36 -9.40 29.75
CA TYR A 138 5.86 -9.72 28.42
C TYR A 138 7.22 -9.03 28.14
N GLU A 139 7.34 -7.73 28.42
CA GLU A 139 8.60 -6.99 28.23
C GLU A 139 9.73 -7.54 29.10
N ASN A 140 9.46 -7.81 30.38
CA ASN A 140 10.47 -8.39 31.27
C ASN A 140 10.91 -9.79 30.82
N MET A 141 9.97 -10.59 30.30
CA MET A 141 10.25 -11.89 29.71
C MET A 141 11.20 -11.74 28.52
N LEU A 142 10.90 -10.86 27.56
CA LEU A 142 11.77 -10.61 26.40
C LEU A 142 13.15 -10.10 26.81
N LEU A 143 13.22 -9.13 27.75
CA LEU A 143 14.50 -8.60 28.25
C LEU A 143 15.37 -9.68 28.90
N SER A 144 14.77 -10.68 29.54
CA SER A 144 15.49 -11.79 30.14
C SER A 144 16.13 -12.73 29.11
N VAL A 145 15.54 -12.82 27.92
CA VAL A 145 15.99 -13.71 26.83
C VAL A 145 16.91 -12.98 25.85
N ARG A 146 16.68 -11.67 25.60
CA ARG A 146 17.42 -10.84 24.64
C ARG A 146 18.94 -10.96 24.75
N ARG A 147 19.50 -11.07 25.95
CA ARG A 147 20.97 -11.12 26.16
C ARG A 147 21.64 -12.38 25.62
N ASN A 148 20.87 -13.42 25.31
CA ASN A 148 21.40 -14.73 24.90
C ASN A 148 21.41 -14.93 23.38
N TYR A 149 20.81 -14.02 22.60
CA TYR A 149 20.69 -14.15 21.15
C TYR A 149 21.15 -12.85 20.48
N ALA A 150 22.13 -12.97 19.60
CA ALA A 150 22.54 -11.87 18.73
C ALA A 150 21.50 -11.64 17.64
N ASP A 151 21.40 -10.39 17.19
CA ASP A 151 20.51 -10.02 16.09
C ASP A 151 20.97 -10.69 14.80
N MET A 152 20.01 -11.17 14.00
CA MET A 152 20.27 -11.90 12.77
C MET A 152 20.28 -10.93 11.60
N THR A 153 21.42 -10.86 10.92
CA THR A 153 21.66 -9.95 9.80
C THR A 153 21.34 -10.60 8.46
N LEU A 154 21.30 -9.81 7.38
CA LEU A 154 21.12 -10.34 6.02
C LEU A 154 22.19 -11.39 5.66
N THR A 155 23.45 -11.17 6.08
CA THR A 155 24.55 -12.10 5.83
C THR A 155 24.31 -13.45 6.52
N ASP A 156 23.80 -13.44 7.75
CA ASP A 156 23.46 -14.67 8.47
C ASP A 156 22.33 -15.45 7.77
N MET A 157 21.37 -14.74 7.17
CA MET A 157 20.23 -15.34 6.48
C MET A 157 20.58 -15.92 5.10
N ALA A 158 21.56 -15.31 4.42
CA ALA A 158 22.01 -15.72 3.10
C ALA A 158 23.16 -16.74 3.14
N GLY A 159 23.75 -16.99 4.31
CA GLY A 159 24.83 -17.96 4.50
C GLY A 159 26.09 -17.58 3.71
N ASP A 160 26.72 -18.56 3.06
CA ASP A 160 27.96 -18.34 2.29
C ASP A 160 27.73 -17.66 0.92
N THR A 161 26.50 -17.22 0.62
CA THR A 161 26.18 -16.53 -0.62
C THR A 161 26.44 -15.03 -0.52
N ASP A 162 26.77 -14.40 -1.64
CA ASP A 162 27.11 -12.97 -1.69
C ASP A 162 25.85 -12.10 -1.90
N ALA A 163 25.04 -11.96 -0.84
CA ALA A 163 23.79 -11.21 -0.88
C ALA A 163 23.97 -9.75 -1.29
N GLN A 164 25.07 -9.11 -0.83
CA GLN A 164 25.36 -7.71 -1.08
C GLN A 164 25.57 -7.37 -2.56
N ARG A 165 25.79 -8.37 -3.43
CA ARG A 165 25.84 -8.15 -4.89
C ARG A 165 24.46 -7.97 -5.52
N LEU A 166 23.39 -8.47 -4.90
CA LEU A 166 22.02 -8.37 -5.40
C LEU A 166 21.18 -7.35 -4.62
N PHE A 167 21.22 -7.41 -3.29
CA PHE A 167 20.35 -6.61 -2.44
C PHE A 167 20.99 -6.33 -1.08
N HIS A 168 20.56 -5.26 -0.44
CA HIS A 168 21.05 -4.83 0.85
C HIS A 168 19.91 -4.44 1.80
N SER A 169 20.22 -4.43 3.10
CA SER A 169 19.36 -3.91 4.16
C SER A 169 20.24 -3.47 5.33
N ASP A 170 19.90 -2.32 5.93
CA ASP A 170 20.55 -1.83 7.16
C ASP A 170 19.85 -2.33 8.42
N GLU A 171 18.69 -2.99 8.27
CA GLU A 171 17.92 -3.56 9.37
C GLU A 171 18.41 -4.98 9.72
N SER A 172 18.06 -5.42 10.92
CA SER A 172 18.29 -6.80 11.37
C SER A 172 17.09 -7.32 12.14
N VAL A 173 16.94 -8.65 12.20
CA VAL A 173 15.88 -9.27 13.00
C VAL A 173 16.42 -9.51 14.40
N PRO A 174 15.79 -8.98 15.46
CA PRO A 174 16.24 -9.22 16.83
C PRO A 174 16.32 -10.73 17.11
N GLY A 175 17.44 -11.20 17.66
CA GLY A 175 17.72 -12.64 17.77
C GLY A 175 16.69 -13.44 18.57
N MET A 176 15.99 -12.76 19.48
CA MET A 176 14.90 -13.32 20.27
C MET A 176 13.65 -13.68 19.46
N PHE A 177 13.51 -13.18 18.22
CA PHE A 177 12.44 -13.49 17.27
C PHE A 177 12.92 -14.45 16.17
N THR A 178 13.61 -15.51 16.59
CA THR A 178 14.06 -16.59 15.71
C THR A 178 13.51 -17.93 16.19
N ARG A 179 13.42 -18.92 15.30
CA ARG A 179 13.03 -20.29 15.63
C ARG A 179 13.89 -20.87 16.74
N LYS A 180 15.19 -20.63 16.68
CA LYS A 180 16.14 -21.05 17.71
C LYS A 180 15.76 -20.49 19.09
N ALA A 181 15.49 -19.19 19.19
CA ALA A 181 15.08 -18.58 20.45
C ALA A 181 13.74 -19.13 20.96
N TRP A 182 12.80 -19.40 20.05
CA TRP A 182 11.53 -20.04 20.37
C TRP A 182 11.70 -21.43 20.97
N ASP A 183 12.45 -22.30 20.28
CA ASP A 183 12.65 -23.70 20.65
C ASP A 183 13.48 -23.85 21.93
N GLU A 184 14.47 -22.96 22.16
CA GLU A 184 15.41 -23.08 23.28
C GLU A 184 14.95 -22.38 24.56
N GLN A 185 14.44 -21.13 24.50
CA GLN A 185 14.24 -20.32 25.71
C GLN A 185 12.88 -19.61 25.83
N ILE A 186 12.27 -19.14 24.74
CA ILE A 186 11.03 -18.34 24.83
C ILE A 186 9.87 -19.17 25.39
N GLN A 187 9.70 -20.41 24.95
CA GLN A 187 8.64 -21.29 25.48
C GLN A 187 8.74 -21.44 27.01
N GLN A 188 9.96 -21.66 27.51
CA GLN A 188 10.23 -21.78 28.94
C GLN A 188 10.04 -20.44 29.68
N ALA A 189 10.41 -19.33 29.04
CA ALA A 189 10.24 -17.99 29.60
C ALA A 189 8.75 -17.64 29.74
N ILE A 190 7.91 -18.01 28.77
CA ILE A 190 6.45 -17.90 28.84
C ILE A 190 5.91 -18.76 29.99
N ASP A 191 6.34 -20.03 30.10
CA ASP A 191 5.89 -20.93 31.17
C ASP A 191 6.26 -20.39 32.55
N LYS A 192 7.46 -19.84 32.70
CA LYS A 192 7.92 -19.20 33.94
C LYS A 192 7.12 -17.93 34.26
N ALA A 193 6.83 -17.10 33.26
CA ALA A 193 6.03 -15.89 33.42
C ALA A 193 4.61 -16.23 33.90
N VAL A 194 4.00 -17.27 33.32
CA VAL A 194 2.68 -17.78 33.70
C VAL A 194 2.69 -18.39 35.11
N ALA A 195 3.70 -19.19 35.45
CA ALA A 195 3.85 -19.79 36.77
C ALA A 195 4.02 -18.72 37.86
N SER A 196 4.89 -17.72 37.64
CA SER A 196 5.07 -16.59 38.54
C SER A 196 3.76 -15.83 38.75
N ARG A 197 3.01 -15.59 37.65
CA ARG A 197 1.73 -14.89 37.72
C ARG A 197 0.66 -15.69 38.46
N ARG A 198 0.64 -17.02 38.28
CA ARG A 198 -0.25 -17.92 39.01
C ARG A 198 0.03 -17.85 40.50
N GLU A 199 1.29 -17.95 40.92
CA GLU A 199 1.66 -17.84 42.34
C GLU A 199 1.27 -16.48 42.91
N GLU A 200 1.52 -15.38 42.18
CA GLU A 200 1.11 -14.04 42.58
C GLU A 200 -0.41 -13.90 42.81
N ILE A 201 -1.23 -14.55 41.99
CA ILE A 201 -2.69 -14.45 42.07
C ILE A 201 -3.26 -15.41 43.13
N ASP A 202 -2.78 -16.65 43.15
CA ASP A 202 -3.37 -17.76 43.91
C ASP A 202 -3.33 -17.55 45.43
N TRP A 203 -2.28 -16.92 45.98
CA TRP A 203 -2.21 -16.71 47.44
C TRP A 203 -2.34 -15.25 47.88
N VAL A 204 -1.99 -14.26 47.04
CA VAL A 204 -2.09 -12.83 47.41
C VAL A 204 -3.48 -12.27 47.10
N LEU A 205 -4.04 -12.56 45.92
CA LEU A 205 -5.28 -11.92 45.44
C LEU A 205 -6.53 -12.81 45.57
N SER A 206 -6.38 -14.14 45.64
CA SER A 206 -7.51 -15.05 45.77
C SER A 206 -7.98 -15.24 47.23
N ASP A 207 -9.30 -15.11 47.44
CA ASP A 207 -10.01 -15.77 48.54
C ASP A 207 -10.52 -17.10 47.97
N ASN A 208 -10.03 -18.25 48.48
CA ASN A 208 -10.35 -19.65 48.08
C ASN A 208 -11.87 -20.04 48.03
N ARG A 209 -12.79 -19.07 48.00
CA ARG A 209 -14.24 -19.20 47.98
C ARG A 209 -14.88 -18.79 46.65
N ARG A 210 -14.15 -18.17 45.70
CA ARG A 210 -14.65 -17.88 44.35
C ARG A 210 -13.68 -18.46 43.31
N PRO A 211 -14.16 -19.21 42.29
CA PRO A 211 -13.31 -19.61 41.18
C PRO A 211 -12.76 -18.34 40.52
N VAL A 212 -11.45 -18.33 40.25
CA VAL A 212 -10.80 -17.29 39.45
C VAL A 212 -11.54 -17.24 38.11
N ALA A 213 -11.98 -16.07 37.66
CA ALA A 213 -12.68 -15.93 36.38
C ALA A 213 -11.85 -16.55 35.26
N ASP A 214 -12.48 -17.30 34.34
CA ASP A 214 -11.82 -18.07 33.27
C ASP A 214 -10.84 -17.24 32.41
N GLU A 215 -11.07 -15.92 32.32
CA GLU A 215 -10.22 -14.94 31.61
C GLU A 215 -8.81 -14.76 32.21
N ILE A 216 -8.62 -15.13 33.49
CA ILE A 216 -7.34 -14.99 34.23
C ILE A 216 -6.67 -16.36 34.43
N SER A 217 -7.16 -17.42 33.77
CA SER A 217 -6.55 -18.75 33.84
C SER A 217 -5.09 -18.73 33.32
N PRO A 218 -4.19 -19.52 33.93
CA PRO A 218 -2.81 -19.68 33.45
C PRO A 218 -2.74 -20.09 31.97
N GLU A 219 -3.66 -20.93 31.53
CA GLU A 219 -3.77 -21.41 30.15
C GLU A 219 -4.17 -20.28 29.20
N ALA A 220 -5.15 -19.45 29.56
CA ALA A 220 -5.53 -18.28 28.77
C ALA A 220 -4.41 -17.23 28.72
N LEU A 221 -3.67 -17.04 29.81
CA LEU A 221 -2.50 -16.14 29.83
C LEU A 221 -1.37 -16.68 28.96
N LYS A 222 -1.05 -17.98 29.04
CA LYS A 222 -0.06 -18.62 28.18
C LYS A 222 -0.39 -18.42 26.71
N LYS A 223 -1.65 -18.65 26.34
CA LYS A 223 -2.14 -18.45 24.97
C LYS A 223 -1.94 -17.00 24.51
N ARG A 224 -2.38 -16.01 25.29
CA ARG A 224 -2.26 -14.59 24.94
C ARG A 224 -0.81 -14.10 24.84
N LEU A 225 0.07 -14.55 25.74
CA LEU A 225 1.50 -14.23 25.66
C LEU A 225 2.15 -14.86 24.42
N THR A 226 1.75 -16.09 24.08
CA THR A 226 2.23 -16.79 22.88
C THR A 226 1.76 -16.09 21.60
N GLU A 227 0.48 -15.73 21.51
CA GLU A 227 -0.08 -14.98 20.37
C GLU A 227 0.60 -13.62 20.20
N ARG A 228 0.81 -12.88 21.30
CA ARG A 228 1.57 -11.63 21.27
C ARG A 228 3.01 -11.84 20.81
N TYR A 229 3.69 -12.88 21.30
CA TYR A 229 5.04 -13.21 20.84
C TYR A 229 5.09 -13.46 19.33
N PHE A 230 4.17 -14.25 18.78
CA PHE A 230 4.15 -14.52 17.34
C PHE A 230 3.74 -13.31 16.50
N THR A 231 2.94 -12.39 17.07
CA THR A 231 2.65 -11.10 16.45
C THR A 231 3.90 -10.24 16.32
N ASP A 232 4.67 -10.08 17.41
CA ASP A 232 5.92 -9.30 17.40
C ASP A 232 7.02 -9.99 16.59
N PHE A 233 7.04 -11.34 16.57
CA PHE A 233 7.88 -12.13 15.68
C PHE A 233 7.59 -11.78 14.22
N ALA A 234 6.34 -11.94 13.78
CA ALA A 234 5.96 -11.66 12.40
C ALA A 234 6.25 -10.20 12.02
N GLY A 235 5.92 -9.24 12.88
CA GLY A 235 6.22 -7.84 12.67
C GLY A 235 7.71 -7.54 12.50
N SER A 236 8.57 -8.17 13.31
CA SER A 236 10.03 -7.98 13.19
C SER A 236 10.58 -8.48 11.86
N TRP A 237 10.05 -9.61 11.37
CA TRP A 237 10.43 -10.17 10.08
C TRP A 237 9.88 -9.37 8.89
N LEU A 238 8.62 -8.93 8.96
CA LEU A 238 8.02 -8.06 7.96
C LEU A 238 8.82 -6.76 7.81
N ASN A 239 9.20 -6.14 8.93
CA ASN A 239 10.01 -4.92 8.92
C ASN A 239 11.36 -5.12 8.20
N PHE A 240 12.09 -6.18 8.54
CA PHE A 240 13.37 -6.48 7.90
C PHE A 240 13.23 -6.80 6.40
N LEU A 241 12.20 -7.55 6.00
CA LEU A 241 12.06 -7.99 4.61
C LEU A 241 11.56 -6.87 3.70
N ASN A 242 10.69 -6.00 4.22
CA ASN A 242 10.26 -4.80 3.49
C ASN A 242 11.33 -3.70 3.43
N SER A 243 12.40 -3.80 4.23
CA SER A 243 13.56 -2.88 4.14
C SER A 243 14.65 -3.38 3.18
N LEU A 244 14.47 -4.53 2.53
CA LEU A 244 15.40 -5.01 1.51
C LEU A 244 15.29 -4.17 0.24
N HIS A 245 16.43 -3.71 -0.27
CA HIS A 245 16.53 -2.94 -1.49
C HIS A 245 17.37 -3.69 -2.52
N TRP A 246 16.90 -3.76 -3.76
CA TRP A 246 17.69 -4.31 -4.87
C TRP A 246 18.73 -3.29 -5.35
N ASN A 247 19.94 -3.75 -5.62
CA ASN A 247 21.04 -2.91 -6.09
C ASN A 247 20.76 -2.35 -7.50
N GLU A 248 21.11 -1.09 -7.74
CA GLU A 248 20.98 -0.48 -9.07
C GLU A 248 21.97 -1.05 -10.08
N ALA A 249 21.47 -1.45 -11.25
CA ALA A 249 22.26 -1.83 -12.42
C ALA A 249 22.41 -0.62 -13.37
N HIS A 250 23.63 -0.36 -13.85
CA HIS A 250 23.92 0.83 -14.66
C HIS A 250 24.00 0.53 -16.16
N ASN A 251 24.15 -0.75 -16.52
CA ASN A 251 24.32 -1.18 -17.89
C ASN A 251 23.85 -2.64 -18.08
N LEU A 252 23.80 -3.08 -19.34
CA LEU A 252 23.31 -4.42 -19.69
C LEU A 252 24.15 -5.55 -19.09
N SER A 253 25.45 -5.35 -18.90
CA SER A 253 26.33 -6.34 -18.25
C SER A 253 25.98 -6.52 -16.78
N ASP A 254 25.78 -5.42 -16.05
CA ASP A 254 25.40 -5.46 -14.62
C ASP A 254 24.08 -6.23 -14.44
N VAL A 255 23.09 -5.96 -15.30
CA VAL A 255 21.80 -6.68 -15.31
C VAL A 255 22.03 -8.18 -15.55
N ILE A 256 22.81 -8.53 -16.58
CA ILE A 256 23.09 -9.94 -16.89
C ILE A 256 23.77 -10.63 -15.70
N ASP A 257 24.72 -9.98 -15.04
CA ASP A 257 25.42 -10.53 -13.88
C ASP A 257 24.49 -10.71 -12.68
N GLN A 258 23.65 -9.72 -12.38
CA GLN A 258 22.64 -9.81 -11.33
C GLN A 258 21.63 -10.94 -11.59
N LEU A 259 21.05 -11.00 -12.79
CA LEU A 259 20.12 -12.09 -13.16
C LEU A 259 20.82 -13.45 -13.16
N THR A 260 22.12 -13.50 -13.50
CA THR A 260 22.93 -14.71 -13.39
C THR A 260 22.96 -15.21 -11.96
N LEU A 261 23.40 -14.37 -11.04
CA LEU A 261 23.54 -14.71 -9.63
C LEU A 261 22.19 -15.01 -8.96
N MET A 262 21.14 -14.24 -9.27
CA MET A 262 19.79 -14.47 -8.76
C MET A 262 19.25 -15.86 -9.12
N SER A 263 19.48 -16.31 -10.36
CA SER A 263 19.01 -17.60 -10.87
C SER A 263 19.94 -18.79 -10.60
N ASP A 264 21.12 -18.58 -10.02
CA ASP A 264 22.09 -19.65 -9.80
C ASP A 264 21.61 -20.59 -8.68
N VAL A 265 21.41 -21.86 -9.02
CA VAL A 265 20.83 -22.85 -8.09
C VAL A 265 21.71 -23.08 -6.84
N ARG A 266 23.02 -22.82 -6.92
CA ARG A 266 23.97 -23.10 -5.84
C ARG A 266 24.36 -21.84 -5.06
N GLN A 267 24.49 -20.72 -5.75
CA GLN A 267 25.04 -19.49 -5.19
C GLN A 267 24.02 -18.35 -5.04
N SER A 268 22.75 -18.57 -5.40
CA SER A 268 21.72 -17.53 -5.31
C SER A 268 21.45 -17.10 -3.86
N PRO A 269 21.71 -15.82 -3.54
CA PRO A 269 21.34 -15.26 -2.24
C PRO A 269 19.82 -15.22 -2.02
N LEU A 270 19.03 -15.09 -3.09
CA LEU A 270 17.58 -15.13 -3.01
C LEU A 270 17.09 -16.53 -2.59
N ILE A 271 17.65 -17.59 -3.17
CA ILE A 271 17.30 -18.97 -2.77
C ILE A 271 17.71 -19.23 -1.32
N ALA A 272 18.89 -18.78 -0.90
CA ALA A 272 19.36 -18.91 0.47
C ALA A 272 18.44 -18.20 1.47
N LEU A 273 18.10 -16.93 1.20
CA LEU A 273 17.17 -16.13 2.00
C LEU A 273 15.80 -16.82 2.10
N MET A 274 15.23 -17.24 0.96
CA MET A 274 13.93 -17.93 0.94
C MET A 274 13.94 -19.24 1.75
N ASN A 275 15.03 -19.99 1.73
CA ASN A 275 15.18 -21.19 2.56
C ASN A 275 15.22 -20.85 4.06
N THR A 276 15.92 -19.78 4.45
CA THR A 276 15.92 -19.28 5.82
C THR A 276 14.52 -18.84 6.25
N LEU A 277 13.80 -18.12 5.39
CA LEU A 277 12.40 -17.74 5.63
C LEU A 277 11.48 -18.94 5.77
N ALA A 278 11.69 -19.98 4.96
CA ALA A 278 10.95 -21.24 5.07
C ALA A 278 11.10 -21.85 6.46
N TRP A 279 12.33 -21.90 6.94
CA TRP A 279 12.67 -22.53 8.21
C TRP A 279 12.12 -21.75 9.40
N GLN A 280 12.15 -20.42 9.32
CA GLN A 280 11.67 -19.50 10.36
C GLN A 280 10.14 -19.39 10.37
N GLY A 281 9.48 -19.39 9.21
CA GLY A 281 8.02 -19.35 9.08
C GLY A 281 7.31 -20.59 9.63
N GLN A 282 8.02 -21.71 9.78
CA GLN A 282 7.49 -22.93 10.39
C GLN A 282 7.62 -22.97 11.93
N THR A 283 8.05 -21.87 12.56
CA THR A 283 8.23 -21.81 14.02
C THR A 283 6.90 -22.01 14.75
N GLY A 284 6.91 -22.86 15.79
CA GLY A 284 5.72 -23.11 16.60
C GLY A 284 4.68 -24.04 15.98
N GLN A 285 4.94 -24.58 14.78
CA GLN A 285 4.12 -25.66 14.22
C GLN A 285 4.23 -26.90 15.11
N LYS A 286 3.09 -27.48 15.49
CA LYS A 286 3.05 -28.75 16.21
C LYS A 286 3.17 -29.86 15.19
N ASP A 287 4.32 -30.54 15.17
CA ASP A 287 4.44 -31.81 14.45
C ASP A 287 3.32 -32.74 14.93
N GLN A 288 2.37 -33.06 14.05
CA GLN A 288 1.57 -34.25 14.30
C GLN A 288 2.55 -35.41 14.31
N ALA A 289 2.77 -35.99 15.49
CA ALA A 289 3.43 -37.27 15.58
C ALA A 289 2.75 -38.19 14.55
N LEU A 290 3.54 -38.73 13.61
CA LEU A 290 3.09 -39.58 12.50
C LEU A 290 2.14 -40.72 12.94
N SER A 291 2.13 -41.06 14.23
CA SER A 291 1.22 -41.97 14.89
C SER A 291 -0.27 -41.61 14.76
N ASP A 292 -0.67 -40.33 14.86
CA ASP A 292 -2.09 -39.96 14.83
C ASP A 292 -2.71 -40.05 13.43
N SER A 293 -1.90 -39.79 12.41
CA SER A 293 -2.22 -39.99 10.99
C SER A 293 -2.43 -41.48 10.69
N LEU A 294 -1.55 -42.35 11.17
CA LEU A 294 -1.66 -43.80 10.98
C LEU A 294 -2.87 -44.40 11.70
N VAL A 295 -3.20 -43.92 12.90
CA VAL A 295 -4.38 -44.36 13.66
C VAL A 295 -5.69 -43.90 13.01
N LYS A 296 -5.74 -42.68 12.46
CA LYS A 296 -6.89 -42.22 11.65
C LYS A 296 -7.04 -43.03 10.36
N SER A 297 -5.92 -43.34 9.69
CA SER A 297 -5.89 -44.18 8.49
C SER A 297 -6.42 -45.60 8.76
N ALA A 298 -6.02 -46.20 9.89
CA ALA A 298 -6.49 -47.52 10.30
C ALA A 298 -7.98 -47.51 10.67
N LYS A 299 -8.50 -46.44 11.28
CA LYS A 299 -9.94 -46.29 11.58
C LYS A 299 -10.79 -46.10 10.32
N ALA A 300 -10.28 -45.39 9.32
CA ALA A 300 -10.95 -45.19 8.03
C ALA A 300 -11.08 -46.49 7.20
N LEU A 301 -10.14 -47.44 7.37
CA LEU A 301 -10.19 -48.76 6.71
C LEU A 301 -11.21 -49.73 7.34
N ILE A 302 -11.64 -49.50 8.58
CA ILE A 302 -12.56 -50.37 9.32
C ILE A 302 -14.04 -49.96 9.12
N ASN A 303 -14.31 -48.69 8.85
CA ASN A 303 -15.67 -48.18 8.57
C ASN A 303 -15.86 -47.93 7.06
N LYS A 304 -16.19 -48.98 6.29
CA LYS A 304 -16.41 -48.89 4.84
C LYS A 304 -17.79 -48.40 4.40
N ASP A 305 -18.74 -48.18 5.32
CA ASP A 305 -20.14 -47.88 4.98
C ASP A 305 -20.62 -46.46 5.34
N ALA A 306 -19.71 -45.54 5.70
CA ALA A 306 -20.03 -44.13 5.82
C ALA A 306 -19.44 -43.36 4.64
N GLN A 307 -20.28 -42.84 3.75
CA GLN A 307 -19.85 -41.79 2.82
C GLN A 307 -19.23 -40.64 3.65
N PRO A 308 -17.98 -40.21 3.39
CA PRO A 308 -17.47 -39.05 4.07
C PRO A 308 -18.25 -37.85 3.56
N ALA A 309 -19.03 -37.23 4.45
CA ALA A 309 -19.39 -35.84 4.28
C ALA A 309 -18.07 -35.06 4.09
N ILE A 310 -18.03 -34.19 3.10
CA ILE A 310 -16.89 -33.29 2.86
C ILE A 310 -16.75 -32.43 4.12
N ASP A 311 -15.80 -32.76 4.98
CA ASP A 311 -15.37 -31.91 6.08
C ASP A 311 -14.70 -30.68 5.46
N GLN A 312 -15.46 -29.59 5.30
CA GLN A 312 -14.95 -28.29 4.87
C GLN A 312 -14.01 -27.64 5.91
N GLN A 313 -13.75 -28.32 7.03
CA GLN A 313 -12.90 -27.86 8.13
C GLN A 313 -11.60 -28.66 8.28
N ALA A 314 -11.19 -29.45 7.29
CA ALA A 314 -9.84 -30.03 7.25
C ALA A 314 -8.78 -28.98 6.90
N HIS A 315 -8.72 -27.87 7.65
CA HIS A 315 -7.52 -27.04 7.70
C HIS A 315 -6.43 -27.91 8.35
N GLY A 316 -5.30 -28.07 7.67
CA GLY A 316 -4.09 -28.66 8.27
C GLY A 316 -3.73 -27.93 9.57
N PRO A 317 -2.80 -28.45 10.38
CA PRO A 317 -2.40 -27.78 11.62
C PRO A 317 -1.98 -26.33 11.30
N VAL A 318 -2.80 -25.38 11.74
CA VAL A 318 -2.56 -23.94 11.58
C VAL A 318 -1.44 -23.57 12.54
N GLY A 319 -0.25 -23.35 12.02
CA GLY A 319 0.86 -22.75 12.74
C GLY A 319 0.52 -21.29 13.11
N PRO A 320 1.10 -20.76 14.20
CA PRO A 320 0.84 -19.38 14.63
C PRO A 320 1.35 -18.32 13.64
N LEU A 321 2.18 -18.72 12.68
CA LEU A 321 2.74 -17.88 11.62
C LEU A 321 2.15 -18.19 10.23
N ASP A 322 1.18 -19.10 10.12
CA ASP A 322 0.66 -19.51 8.81
C ASP A 322 -0.09 -18.37 8.10
N GLU A 323 -0.70 -17.44 8.84
CA GLU A 323 -1.36 -16.27 8.24
C GLU A 323 -0.34 -15.32 7.59
N THR A 324 0.80 -15.10 8.24
CA THR A 324 1.82 -14.14 7.80
C THR A 324 2.83 -14.74 6.83
N PHE A 325 3.32 -15.97 7.07
CA PHE A 325 4.31 -16.65 6.23
C PHE A 325 3.69 -17.63 5.21
N GLY A 326 2.40 -17.94 5.31
CA GLY A 326 1.72 -18.92 4.47
C GLY A 326 1.88 -18.69 2.96
N PRO A 327 1.60 -17.47 2.43
CA PRO A 327 1.80 -17.16 1.01
C PRO A 327 3.24 -17.40 0.55
N LEU A 328 4.23 -17.03 1.36
CA LEU A 328 5.65 -17.23 1.07
C LEU A 328 6.02 -18.71 1.05
N LEU A 329 5.52 -19.49 2.02
CA LEU A 329 5.72 -20.93 2.08
C LEU A 329 5.08 -21.67 0.89
N ALA A 330 3.93 -21.18 0.41
CA ALA A 330 3.25 -21.71 -0.77
C ALA A 330 4.10 -21.58 -2.04
N LEU A 331 4.77 -20.43 -2.25
CA LEU A 331 5.67 -20.22 -3.40
C LEU A 331 6.85 -21.19 -3.45
N MET A 332 7.25 -21.72 -2.30
CA MET A 332 8.32 -22.73 -2.18
C MET A 332 7.81 -24.18 -2.23
N GLY A 333 6.49 -24.39 -2.35
CA GLY A 333 5.87 -25.71 -2.25
C GLY A 333 5.95 -26.34 -0.86
N LYS A 334 6.12 -25.52 0.19
CA LYS A 334 6.28 -25.94 1.60
C LYS A 334 5.11 -25.53 2.51
N GLY A 335 3.99 -25.07 1.94
CA GLY A 335 2.77 -24.71 2.68
C GLY A 335 1.83 -25.90 2.93
N SER A 336 1.04 -25.82 4.00
CA SER A 336 -0.03 -26.77 4.38
C SER A 336 -1.20 -26.84 3.38
N ALA A 337 -1.12 -26.11 2.27
CA ALA A 337 -2.08 -26.04 1.17
C ALA A 337 -2.08 -27.28 0.24
N GLN A 338 -1.53 -28.41 0.68
CA GLN A 338 -1.51 -29.66 -0.09
C GLN A 338 -2.90 -30.30 -0.27
N ASN A 339 -3.96 -29.70 0.29
CA ASN A 339 -5.35 -30.17 0.22
C ASN A 339 -6.33 -29.23 -0.51
N MET A 340 -5.87 -28.15 -1.15
CA MET A 340 -6.68 -27.48 -2.16
C MET A 340 -6.17 -27.93 -3.53
N MET A 341 -7.10 -28.40 -4.38
CA MET A 341 -6.92 -28.90 -5.74
C MET A 341 -5.57 -28.56 -6.40
N PRO A 342 -4.89 -29.50 -7.09
CA PRO A 342 -3.84 -29.14 -8.02
C PRO A 342 -4.50 -28.40 -9.19
N SER A 343 -4.64 -27.08 -9.08
CA SER A 343 -4.75 -26.26 -10.27
C SER A 343 -3.36 -26.24 -10.89
N ASP A 344 -3.29 -26.47 -12.21
CA ASP A 344 -2.08 -26.33 -13.04
C ASP A 344 -1.52 -24.88 -13.06
N SER A 345 -1.81 -24.06 -12.04
CA SER A 345 -1.65 -22.61 -11.99
C SER A 345 -1.09 -22.10 -10.66
N SER A 346 -0.39 -22.93 -9.87
CA SER A 346 0.27 -22.44 -8.65
C SER A 346 1.51 -21.61 -9.01
N LEU A 347 1.55 -20.38 -8.51
CA LEU A 347 2.74 -19.53 -8.61
C LEU A 347 3.91 -20.20 -7.86
N SER A 348 5.11 -20.22 -8.45
CA SER A 348 6.27 -20.87 -7.85
C SER A 348 7.56 -20.12 -8.10
N LEU A 349 8.43 -20.13 -7.10
CA LEU A 349 9.76 -19.52 -7.20
C LEU A 349 10.59 -20.17 -8.31
N GLN A 350 10.48 -21.49 -8.48
CA GLN A 350 11.26 -22.22 -9.51
C GLN A 350 10.84 -21.80 -10.92
N THR A 351 9.54 -21.57 -11.15
CA THR A 351 9.04 -21.06 -12.43
C THR A 351 9.56 -19.66 -12.70
N LEU A 352 9.55 -18.78 -11.68
CA LEU A 352 10.12 -17.44 -11.81
C LEU A 352 11.60 -17.50 -12.18
N LEU A 353 12.43 -18.25 -11.45
CA LEU A 353 13.87 -18.35 -11.72
C LEU A 353 14.17 -18.93 -13.12
N THR A 354 13.33 -19.87 -13.59
CA THR A 354 13.42 -20.39 -14.96
C THR A 354 13.09 -19.31 -16.00
N ARG A 355 12.06 -18.51 -15.77
CA ARG A 355 11.69 -17.38 -16.62
C ARG A 355 12.77 -16.29 -16.63
N VAL A 356 13.31 -15.93 -15.46
CA VAL A 356 14.47 -15.03 -15.30
C VAL A 356 15.67 -15.53 -16.11
N THR A 357 15.94 -16.84 -16.08
CA THR A 357 17.02 -17.45 -16.87
C THR A 357 16.80 -17.25 -18.38
N ARG A 358 15.56 -17.34 -18.88
CA ARG A 358 15.25 -17.08 -20.30
C ARG A 358 15.51 -15.62 -20.67
N VAL A 359 15.07 -14.69 -19.83
CA VAL A 359 15.35 -13.25 -19.99
C VAL A 359 16.86 -13.02 -20.05
N ARG A 360 17.61 -13.56 -19.08
CA ARG A 360 19.08 -13.48 -19.05
C ARG A 360 19.72 -13.99 -20.34
N LEU A 361 19.32 -15.18 -20.82
CA LEU A 361 19.85 -15.76 -22.06
C LEU A 361 19.54 -14.88 -23.28
N LYS A 362 18.37 -14.24 -23.32
CA LYS A 362 18.00 -13.31 -24.38
C LYS A 362 18.88 -12.05 -24.35
N LEU A 363 19.11 -11.49 -23.17
CA LEU A 363 20.00 -10.33 -22.99
C LEU A 363 21.45 -10.67 -23.33
N GLN A 364 21.91 -11.87 -22.99
CA GLN A 364 23.24 -12.37 -23.37
C GLN A 364 23.39 -12.53 -24.89
N GLN A 365 22.34 -12.95 -25.60
CA GLN A 365 22.36 -12.99 -27.08
C GLN A 365 22.52 -11.59 -27.68
N VAL A 366 21.90 -10.57 -27.09
CA VAL A 366 22.05 -9.18 -27.52
C VAL A 366 23.46 -8.67 -27.23
N ALA A 367 23.97 -8.89 -26.01
CA ALA A 367 25.30 -8.45 -25.61
C ALA A 367 26.43 -9.08 -26.44
N ASN A 368 26.26 -10.33 -26.88
CA ASN A 368 27.23 -11.07 -27.68
C ASN A 368 27.02 -10.95 -29.20
N ALA A 369 26.06 -10.14 -29.66
CA ALA A 369 25.82 -9.95 -31.09
C ALA A 369 26.97 -9.16 -31.75
N SER A 370 27.11 -9.32 -33.08
CA SER A 370 28.09 -8.55 -33.87
C SER A 370 27.82 -7.04 -33.81
N ASP A 371 26.54 -6.65 -33.73
CA ASP A 371 26.10 -5.28 -33.45
C ASP A 371 25.11 -5.29 -32.28
N PRO A 372 25.59 -5.09 -31.04
CA PRO A 372 24.74 -5.08 -29.86
C PRO A 372 23.71 -3.94 -29.87
N GLN A 373 24.03 -2.78 -30.44
CA GLN A 373 23.13 -1.62 -30.43
C GLN A 373 21.92 -1.85 -31.33
N GLU A 374 22.14 -2.36 -32.54
CA GLU A 374 21.07 -2.73 -33.46
C GLU A 374 20.17 -3.81 -32.83
N MET A 375 20.76 -4.84 -32.22
CA MET A 375 20.00 -5.92 -31.57
C MET A 375 19.21 -5.45 -30.35
N THR A 376 19.72 -4.50 -29.56
CA THR A 376 18.96 -3.86 -28.47
C THR A 376 17.73 -3.13 -29.02
N GLN A 377 17.88 -2.39 -30.14
CA GLN A 377 16.76 -1.69 -30.76
C GLN A 377 15.69 -2.66 -31.30
N VAL A 378 16.11 -3.76 -31.93
CA VAL A 378 15.19 -4.80 -32.41
C VAL A 378 14.44 -5.43 -31.23
N LEU A 379 15.13 -5.76 -30.13
CA LEU A 379 14.50 -6.30 -28.93
C LEU A 379 13.49 -5.31 -28.35
N ALA A 380 13.88 -4.05 -28.17
CA ALA A 380 13.00 -3.00 -27.68
C ALA A 380 11.79 -2.77 -28.60
N GLN A 381 11.96 -2.85 -29.92
CA GLN A 381 10.86 -2.74 -30.86
C GLN A 381 9.88 -3.91 -30.70
N THR A 382 10.36 -5.15 -30.56
CA THR A 382 9.46 -6.30 -30.31
C THR A 382 8.68 -6.14 -29.00
N VAL A 383 9.28 -5.49 -28.00
CA VAL A 383 8.63 -5.11 -26.76
C VAL A 383 7.55 -4.05 -26.98
N PHE A 384 7.88 -2.91 -27.59
CA PHE A 384 6.91 -1.83 -27.83
C PHE A 384 5.72 -2.31 -28.67
N GLN A 385 5.95 -3.27 -29.57
CA GLN A 385 4.92 -3.91 -30.40
C GLN A 385 4.12 -5.01 -29.68
N GLY A 386 4.46 -5.35 -28.43
CA GLY A 386 3.78 -6.42 -27.67
C GLY A 386 4.04 -7.82 -28.21
N LYS A 387 5.16 -8.03 -28.93
CA LYS A 387 5.57 -9.31 -29.51
C LYS A 387 6.59 -10.07 -28.65
N SER A 388 7.25 -9.39 -27.71
CA SER A 388 8.28 -9.98 -26.85
C SER A 388 7.69 -10.65 -25.61
N VAL A 389 7.09 -11.82 -25.81
CA VAL A 389 6.42 -12.63 -24.78
C VAL A 389 7.35 -12.93 -23.59
N ASP A 390 8.63 -13.23 -23.81
CA ASP A 390 9.50 -13.69 -22.72
C ASP A 390 9.79 -12.63 -21.64
N LEU A 391 10.01 -11.36 -22.01
CA LEU A 391 10.30 -10.31 -21.00
C LEU A 391 9.01 -9.82 -20.34
N THR A 392 7.95 -9.55 -21.11
CA THR A 392 6.67 -9.05 -20.58
C THR A 392 6.01 -10.06 -19.67
N ASP A 393 5.93 -11.34 -20.09
CA ASP A 393 5.29 -12.39 -19.29
C ASP A 393 6.09 -12.69 -18.02
N THR A 394 7.40 -12.47 -18.03
CA THR A 394 8.23 -12.69 -16.84
C THR A 394 8.02 -11.57 -15.82
N GLN A 395 7.92 -10.32 -16.27
CA GLN A 395 7.59 -9.18 -15.41
C GLN A 395 6.17 -9.30 -14.85
N GLU A 396 5.20 -9.69 -15.67
CA GLU A 396 3.83 -9.96 -15.22
C GLU A 396 3.81 -11.09 -14.19
N TYR A 397 4.54 -12.19 -14.44
CA TYR A 397 4.65 -13.29 -13.48
C TYR A 397 5.29 -12.87 -12.16
N GLY A 398 6.33 -12.04 -12.18
CA GLY A 398 6.93 -11.45 -10.99
C GLY A 398 5.96 -10.56 -10.22
N SER A 399 5.17 -9.75 -10.94
CA SER A 399 4.13 -8.89 -10.36
C SER A 399 3.00 -9.69 -9.72
N LEU A 400 2.59 -10.80 -10.36
CA LEU A 400 1.60 -11.74 -9.80
C LEU A 400 2.13 -12.40 -8.52
N ILE A 401 3.40 -12.79 -8.48
CA ILE A 401 4.03 -13.30 -7.25
C ILE A 401 3.99 -12.23 -6.17
N ALA A 402 4.46 -11.02 -6.44
CA ALA A 402 4.47 -9.93 -5.47
C ALA A 402 3.07 -9.63 -4.92
N ALA A 403 2.06 -9.56 -5.79
CA ALA A 403 0.67 -9.37 -5.39
C ALA A 403 0.11 -10.54 -4.58
N SER A 404 0.50 -11.78 -4.90
CA SER A 404 0.03 -12.99 -4.21
C SER A 404 0.51 -13.10 -2.76
N LEU A 405 1.58 -12.38 -2.40
CA LEU A 405 2.09 -12.35 -1.03
C LEU A 405 1.20 -11.54 -0.07
N GLY A 406 0.36 -10.65 -0.59
CA GLY A 406 -0.47 -9.75 0.20
C GLY A 406 0.19 -8.40 0.50
N GLU A 407 -0.60 -7.46 1.01
CA GLU A 407 -0.20 -6.07 1.22
C GLU A 407 0.97 -5.93 2.22
N GLU A 408 1.00 -6.78 3.26
CA GLU A 408 2.04 -6.81 4.28
C GLU A 408 3.45 -7.07 3.71
N TRP A 409 3.53 -7.77 2.58
CA TRP A 409 4.77 -8.16 1.90
C TRP A 409 5.07 -7.33 0.66
N SER A 410 4.32 -6.25 0.42
CA SER A 410 4.41 -5.48 -0.82
C SER A 410 5.82 -4.95 -1.12
N GLY A 411 6.53 -4.44 -0.11
CA GLY A 411 7.90 -3.94 -0.26
C GLY A 411 8.89 -5.05 -0.63
N PHE A 412 8.84 -6.18 0.07
CA PHE A 412 9.64 -7.35 -0.23
C PHE A 412 9.33 -7.92 -1.62
N GLY A 413 8.05 -8.10 -1.94
CA GLY A 413 7.59 -8.66 -3.21
C GLY A 413 8.03 -7.81 -4.40
N GLN A 414 7.88 -6.48 -4.30
CA GLN A 414 8.31 -5.55 -5.33
C GLN A 414 9.82 -5.58 -5.52
N SER A 415 10.58 -5.55 -4.43
CA SER A 415 12.05 -5.47 -4.47
C SER A 415 12.70 -6.76 -4.98
N MET A 416 12.18 -7.93 -4.61
CA MET A 416 12.79 -9.21 -4.97
C MET A 416 12.28 -9.82 -6.28
N PHE A 417 11.02 -9.57 -6.65
CA PHE A 417 10.39 -10.27 -7.78
C PHE A 417 10.03 -9.36 -8.96
N VAL A 418 9.98 -8.04 -8.77
CA VAL A 418 9.62 -7.09 -9.83
C VAL A 418 10.83 -6.24 -10.24
N GLN A 419 11.50 -5.60 -9.28
CA GLN A 419 12.60 -4.66 -9.53
C GLN A 419 13.76 -5.23 -10.40
N PRO A 420 14.23 -6.48 -10.23
CA PRO A 420 15.29 -7.03 -11.08
C PRO A 420 14.91 -7.07 -12.56
N LEU A 421 13.63 -7.35 -12.84
CA LEU A 421 13.07 -7.41 -14.18
C LEU A 421 12.81 -6.01 -14.74
N THR A 422 12.33 -5.09 -13.89
CA THR A 422 12.18 -3.67 -14.25
C THR A 422 13.51 -3.04 -14.66
N GLN A 423 14.60 -3.28 -13.93
CA GLN A 423 15.92 -2.75 -14.29
C GLN A 423 16.43 -3.34 -15.61
N ALA A 424 16.21 -4.64 -15.83
CA ALA A 424 16.53 -5.28 -17.09
C ALA A 424 15.79 -4.64 -18.27
N TRP A 425 14.52 -4.31 -18.05
CA TRP A 425 13.65 -3.64 -19.01
C TRP A 425 14.09 -2.22 -19.32
N GLU A 426 14.34 -1.40 -18.29
CA GLU A 426 14.80 -0.02 -18.42
C GLU A 426 16.08 0.10 -19.22
N THR A 427 17.04 -0.78 -18.96
CA THR A 427 18.35 -0.81 -19.63
C THR A 427 18.22 -1.08 -21.14
N VAL A 428 17.18 -1.82 -21.56
CA VAL A 428 16.91 -2.13 -22.99
C VAL A 428 16.07 -1.04 -23.64
N LEU A 429 15.05 -0.52 -22.96
CA LEU A 429 14.08 0.38 -23.56
C LEU A 429 14.46 1.85 -23.56
N GLN A 430 15.15 2.34 -22.53
CA GLN A 430 15.50 3.77 -22.42
C GLN A 430 16.30 4.26 -23.64
N PRO A 431 17.39 3.58 -24.07
CA PRO A 431 18.12 3.99 -25.27
C PRO A 431 17.27 3.93 -26.55
N SER A 432 16.34 2.98 -26.62
CA SER A 432 15.49 2.74 -27.79
C SER A 432 14.32 3.71 -27.89
N SER A 433 13.96 4.41 -26.80
CA SER A 433 12.92 5.44 -26.78
C SER A 433 13.22 6.61 -27.73
N ALA A 434 14.50 6.98 -27.88
CA ALA A 434 14.95 8.00 -28.81
C ALA A 434 14.72 7.58 -30.28
N SER A 435 15.04 6.32 -30.62
CA SER A 435 14.78 5.77 -31.96
C SER A 435 13.29 5.81 -32.29
N LEU A 436 12.42 5.46 -31.34
CA LEU A 436 10.97 5.52 -31.56
C LEU A 436 10.45 6.96 -31.71
N ASN A 437 11.00 7.91 -30.96
CA ASN A 437 10.71 9.34 -31.15
C ASN A 437 11.08 9.81 -32.56
N ASP A 438 12.24 9.41 -33.09
CA ASP A 438 12.65 9.76 -34.45
C ASP A 438 11.76 9.10 -35.51
N GLN A 439 11.36 7.84 -35.32
CA GLN A 439 10.41 7.16 -36.20
C GLN A 439 9.06 7.90 -36.23
N TRP A 440 8.52 8.27 -35.07
CA TRP A 440 7.28 9.06 -34.97
C TRP A 440 7.40 10.42 -35.66
N LYS A 441 8.51 11.13 -35.40
CA LYS A 441 8.79 12.43 -35.99
C LYS A 441 8.81 12.36 -37.52
N ASN A 442 9.48 11.35 -38.07
CA ASN A 442 9.66 11.21 -39.52
C ASN A 442 8.42 10.64 -40.21
N ALA A 443 7.79 9.60 -39.63
CA ALA A 443 6.65 8.93 -40.24
C ALA A 443 5.36 9.75 -40.15
N ILE A 444 5.14 10.46 -39.04
CA ILE A 444 3.87 11.12 -38.75
C ILE A 444 4.03 12.64 -38.70
N VAL A 445 4.90 13.17 -37.82
CA VAL A 445 4.92 14.60 -37.51
C VAL A 445 5.37 15.45 -38.70
N ALA A 446 6.39 15.01 -39.44
CA ALA A 446 6.87 15.72 -40.63
C ALA A 446 5.78 15.82 -41.71
N ASN A 447 5.05 14.73 -41.95
CA ASN A 447 3.95 14.68 -42.90
C ASN A 447 2.74 15.51 -42.44
N TRP A 448 2.43 15.48 -41.14
CA TRP A 448 1.39 16.32 -40.53
C TRP A 448 1.69 17.81 -40.74
N LYS A 449 2.91 18.24 -40.40
CA LYS A 449 3.36 19.63 -40.57
C LYS A 449 3.27 20.06 -42.04
N SER A 450 3.78 19.24 -42.96
CA SER A 450 3.71 19.53 -44.39
C SER A 450 2.27 19.69 -44.90
N ALA A 451 1.30 18.97 -44.33
CA ALA A 451 -0.10 19.05 -44.73
C ALA A 451 -0.83 20.27 -44.15
N PHE A 452 -0.51 20.66 -42.90
CA PHE A 452 -1.37 21.53 -42.10
C PHE A 452 -0.73 22.85 -41.65
N ASP A 453 0.60 22.99 -41.69
CA ASP A 453 1.27 24.22 -41.26
C ASP A 453 0.82 25.43 -42.09
N GLY A 454 0.51 26.53 -41.40
CA GLY A 454 0.05 27.77 -42.04
C GLY A 454 -1.38 27.73 -42.59
N ARG A 455 -2.17 26.69 -42.30
CA ARG A 455 -3.56 26.54 -42.75
C ARG A 455 -4.55 26.59 -41.60
N TYR A 456 -5.75 27.11 -41.85
CA TYR A 456 -6.85 27.08 -40.89
C TYR A 456 -7.42 25.65 -40.77
N PRO A 457 -7.76 25.15 -39.56
CA PRO A 457 -7.86 25.86 -38.28
C PRO A 457 -6.55 25.99 -37.49
N PHE A 458 -5.50 25.27 -37.86
CA PHE A 458 -4.25 25.18 -37.10
C PHE A 458 -3.52 26.53 -36.95
N ALA A 459 -3.59 27.37 -37.98
CA ALA A 459 -3.07 28.74 -37.99
C ALA A 459 -4.16 29.75 -38.43
N ILE A 460 -3.99 31.01 -38.03
CA ILE A 460 -4.82 32.11 -38.55
C ILE A 460 -4.41 32.37 -40.00
N SER A 461 -5.15 31.78 -40.94
CA SER A 461 -4.85 31.84 -42.38
C SER A 461 -6.13 31.87 -43.21
N LYS A 462 -6.06 32.42 -44.42
CA LYS A 462 -7.12 32.32 -45.44
C LYS A 462 -7.10 30.98 -46.18
N SER A 463 -5.99 30.24 -46.11
CA SER A 463 -5.89 28.90 -46.69
C SER A 463 -6.47 27.88 -45.72
N ASP A 464 -7.35 27.04 -46.22
CA ASP A 464 -8.02 25.99 -45.46
C ASP A 464 -7.22 24.68 -45.49
N ALA A 465 -7.20 23.96 -44.37
CA ALA A 465 -6.69 22.59 -44.31
C ALA A 465 -7.61 21.65 -45.10
N SER A 466 -7.01 20.67 -45.79
CA SER A 466 -7.80 19.64 -46.50
C SER A 466 -8.46 18.71 -45.49
N LEU A 467 -9.80 18.66 -45.49
CA LEU A 467 -10.56 17.71 -44.67
C LEU A 467 -10.26 16.25 -45.03
N PRO A 468 -10.22 15.84 -46.31
CA PRO A 468 -9.80 14.48 -46.67
C PRO A 468 -8.40 14.13 -46.16
N MET A 469 -7.45 15.08 -46.21
CA MET A 469 -6.12 14.86 -45.65
C MET A 469 -6.17 14.69 -44.13
N LEU A 470 -6.95 15.50 -43.41
CA LEU A 470 -7.16 15.33 -41.97
C LEU A 470 -7.72 13.94 -41.65
N ALA A 471 -8.69 13.48 -42.45
CA ALA A 471 -9.26 12.14 -42.34
C ALA A 471 -8.21 11.03 -42.49
N GLU A 472 -7.25 11.14 -43.42
CA GLU A 472 -6.18 10.14 -43.59
C GLU A 472 -5.33 9.97 -42.32
N PHE A 473 -5.16 11.02 -41.51
CA PHE A 473 -4.35 10.92 -40.29
C PHE A 473 -5.11 10.33 -39.11
N ILE A 474 -6.35 10.79 -38.88
CA ILE A 474 -7.03 10.60 -37.60
C ILE A 474 -8.12 9.54 -37.64
N ARG A 475 -8.51 9.05 -38.82
CA ARG A 475 -9.60 8.08 -38.97
C ARG A 475 -9.40 6.90 -38.01
N LYS A 476 -10.47 6.58 -37.27
CA LYS A 476 -10.48 5.45 -36.34
C LYS A 476 -10.04 4.15 -37.04
N ASP A 477 -9.15 3.41 -36.39
CA ASP A 477 -8.67 2.07 -36.75
C ASP A 477 -7.89 1.95 -38.08
N SER A 478 -7.76 3.03 -38.86
CA SER A 478 -7.15 3.01 -40.20
C SER A 478 -6.39 4.29 -40.57
N GLY A 479 -6.49 5.33 -39.77
CA GLY A 479 -5.72 6.56 -39.94
C GLY A 479 -4.24 6.34 -39.64
N ARG A 480 -3.37 7.15 -40.25
CA ARG A 480 -1.90 7.02 -40.11
C ARG A 480 -1.44 7.04 -38.65
N ILE A 481 -2.06 7.87 -37.79
CA ILE A 481 -1.73 7.93 -36.36
C ILE A 481 -2.15 6.63 -35.69
N ASP A 482 -3.41 6.25 -35.82
CA ASP A 482 -3.96 5.04 -35.18
C ASP A 482 -3.19 3.78 -35.61
N SER A 483 -2.89 3.63 -36.91
CA SER A 483 -2.07 2.54 -37.44
C SER A 483 -0.63 2.55 -36.92
N PHE A 484 -0.01 3.73 -36.76
CA PHE A 484 1.33 3.82 -36.16
C PHE A 484 1.31 3.37 -34.70
N LEU A 485 0.37 3.88 -33.89
CA LEU A 485 0.25 3.54 -32.47
C LEU A 485 -0.03 2.04 -32.29
N THR A 486 -0.98 1.51 -33.05
CA THR A 486 -1.31 0.08 -33.02
C THR A 486 -0.15 -0.80 -33.46
N ARG A 487 0.64 -0.37 -34.45
CA ARG A 487 1.72 -1.20 -34.99
C ARG A 487 2.99 -1.13 -34.15
N GLU A 488 3.36 0.06 -33.66
CA GLU A 488 4.65 0.31 -33.01
C GLU A 488 4.57 0.36 -31.48
N LEU A 489 3.40 0.60 -30.88
CA LEU A 489 3.25 0.86 -29.45
C LEU A 489 2.22 -0.04 -28.75
N SER A 490 1.66 -1.05 -29.41
CA SER A 490 0.61 -1.92 -28.85
C SER A 490 0.99 -2.66 -27.56
N GLY A 491 2.27 -2.85 -27.28
CA GLY A 491 2.76 -3.46 -26.06
C GLY A 491 2.84 -2.53 -24.86
N VAL A 492 2.80 -1.21 -25.07
CA VAL A 492 2.95 -0.19 -24.00
C VAL A 492 1.85 0.88 -24.00
N LEU A 493 1.00 0.87 -25.02
CA LEU A 493 -0.11 1.80 -25.23
C LEU A 493 -1.27 1.05 -25.86
N HIS A 494 -2.43 1.06 -25.19
CA HIS A 494 -3.64 0.41 -25.68
C HIS A 494 -4.80 1.40 -25.76
N LYS A 495 -5.87 0.98 -26.43
CA LYS A 495 -7.07 1.80 -26.66
C LYS A 495 -8.17 1.38 -25.68
N GLU A 496 -8.54 2.27 -24.77
CA GLU A 496 -9.69 2.12 -23.88
C GLU A 496 -10.86 2.93 -24.42
N GLY A 497 -11.81 2.24 -25.07
CA GLY A 497 -12.90 2.90 -25.80
C GLY A 497 -12.36 3.71 -26.99
N THR A 498 -12.31 5.03 -26.84
CA THR A 498 -11.77 5.95 -27.87
C THR A 498 -10.50 6.67 -27.42
N ARG A 499 -9.99 6.37 -26.22
CA ARG A 499 -8.78 6.99 -25.67
C ARG A 499 -7.59 6.04 -25.71
N TRP A 500 -6.42 6.60 -26.00
CA TRP A 500 -5.13 5.94 -25.88
C TRP A 500 -4.60 6.10 -24.45
N VAL A 501 -4.30 4.98 -23.81
CA VAL A 501 -3.88 4.89 -22.41
C VAL A 501 -2.61 4.04 -22.31
N PRO A 502 -1.59 4.48 -21.54
CA PRO A 502 -0.41 3.67 -21.27
C PRO A 502 -0.73 2.38 -20.50
N ASP A 503 -0.09 1.28 -20.88
CA ASP A 503 -0.11 0.05 -20.11
C ASP A 503 0.82 0.20 -18.90
N ARG A 504 0.27 0.26 -17.69
CA ARG A 504 1.06 0.54 -16.47
C ARG A 504 2.08 -0.55 -16.13
N VAL A 505 1.84 -1.79 -16.54
CA VAL A 505 2.76 -2.90 -16.27
C VAL A 505 3.91 -2.85 -17.27
N ASN A 506 3.56 -2.78 -18.55
CA ASN A 506 4.54 -2.88 -19.63
C ASN A 506 5.27 -1.55 -19.93
N SER A 507 4.75 -0.40 -19.50
CA SER A 507 5.41 0.91 -19.62
C SER A 507 6.26 1.30 -18.42
N GLN A 508 6.49 0.40 -17.47
CA GLN A 508 7.33 0.67 -16.30
C GLN A 508 8.74 1.08 -16.75
N GLY A 509 9.27 2.15 -16.14
CA GLY A 509 10.57 2.70 -16.52
C GLY A 509 10.55 3.56 -17.80
N LEU A 510 9.41 3.71 -18.48
CA LEU A 510 9.21 4.69 -19.55
C LEU A 510 8.40 5.88 -19.05
N THR A 511 8.73 7.07 -19.52
CA THR A 511 7.91 8.27 -19.27
C THR A 511 7.29 8.75 -20.56
N PHE A 512 6.00 8.51 -20.75
CA PHE A 512 5.25 9.13 -21.86
C PHE A 512 5.21 10.65 -21.70
N ASN A 513 5.39 11.36 -22.81
CA ASN A 513 5.19 12.80 -22.87
C ASN A 513 3.69 13.12 -22.69
N PRO A 514 3.28 13.83 -21.62
CA PRO A 514 1.87 14.13 -21.38
C PRO A 514 1.22 14.90 -22.53
N ALA A 515 1.97 15.82 -23.15
CA ALA A 515 1.47 16.58 -24.31
C ALA A 515 1.18 15.68 -25.52
N PHE A 516 1.97 14.62 -25.72
CA PHE A 516 1.71 13.63 -26.76
C PHE A 516 0.41 12.88 -26.50
N LEU A 517 0.22 12.38 -25.28
CA LEU A 517 -1.01 11.67 -24.89
C LEU A 517 -2.24 12.58 -25.02
N GLU A 518 -2.15 13.84 -24.59
CA GLU A 518 -3.22 14.81 -24.75
C GLU A 518 -3.55 15.06 -26.24
N ALA A 519 -2.52 15.26 -27.06
CA ALA A 519 -2.68 15.55 -28.48
C ALA A 519 -3.34 14.38 -29.25
N ILE A 520 -2.88 13.14 -29.06
CA ILE A 520 -3.48 11.99 -29.76
C ILE A 520 -4.92 11.73 -29.29
N ASN A 521 -5.21 11.90 -28.00
CA ASN A 521 -6.56 11.73 -27.45
C ASN A 521 -7.51 12.83 -27.91
N GLN A 522 -7.02 14.07 -28.05
CA GLN A 522 -7.77 15.15 -28.67
C GLN A 522 -8.11 14.81 -30.13
N LEU A 523 -7.15 14.33 -30.92
CA LEU A 523 -7.39 13.92 -32.31
C LEU A 523 -8.36 12.73 -32.41
N SER A 524 -8.32 11.76 -31.49
CA SER A 524 -9.30 10.68 -31.42
C SER A 524 -10.72 11.20 -31.18
N GLN A 525 -10.90 12.18 -30.28
CA GLN A 525 -12.21 12.83 -30.07
C GLN A 525 -12.70 13.56 -31.32
N ILE A 526 -11.80 14.25 -32.03
CA ILE A 526 -12.14 14.91 -33.30
C ILE A 526 -12.51 13.88 -34.38
N SER A 527 -11.84 12.73 -34.42
CA SER A 527 -12.20 11.63 -35.31
C SER A 527 -13.62 11.15 -35.04
N ASP A 528 -13.99 10.89 -33.79
CA ASP A 528 -15.35 10.43 -33.45
C ASP A 528 -16.44 11.41 -33.91
N ILE A 529 -16.16 12.72 -33.79
CA ILE A 529 -17.05 13.80 -34.25
C ILE A 529 -17.11 13.88 -35.79
N LEU A 530 -16.00 13.70 -36.49
CA LEU A 530 -15.93 13.81 -37.96
C LEU A 530 -16.45 12.57 -38.71
N PHE A 531 -16.61 11.45 -38.02
CA PHE A 531 -17.05 10.18 -38.60
C PHE A 531 -18.26 9.57 -37.86
N THR A 532 -19.11 10.41 -37.27
CA THR A 532 -20.23 9.96 -36.42
C THR A 532 -21.19 9.01 -37.15
N ASP A 533 -21.41 9.17 -38.46
CA ASP A 533 -22.26 8.32 -39.29
C ASP A 533 -21.47 7.32 -40.17
N GLY A 534 -20.18 7.13 -39.91
CA GLY A 534 -19.26 6.30 -40.70
C GLY A 534 -18.76 6.95 -42.00
N SER A 535 -19.37 8.06 -42.44
CA SER A 535 -18.90 8.88 -43.55
C SER A 535 -18.12 10.09 -43.04
N GLN A 536 -17.37 10.77 -43.92
CA GLN A 536 -16.71 12.01 -43.54
C GLN A 536 -17.75 13.14 -43.46
N GLY A 537 -18.02 13.61 -42.25
CA GLY A 537 -18.94 14.71 -41.98
C GLY A 537 -19.75 14.49 -40.70
N MET A 538 -20.56 15.47 -40.38
CA MET A 538 -21.43 15.45 -39.20
C MET A 538 -22.76 16.13 -39.48
N ARG A 539 -23.75 15.81 -38.65
CA ARG A 539 -25.03 16.52 -38.61
C ARG A 539 -25.21 17.23 -37.28
N PHE A 540 -25.89 18.36 -37.34
CA PHE A 540 -26.27 19.14 -36.18
C PHE A 540 -27.54 19.92 -36.51
N GLU A 541 -28.18 20.48 -35.49
CA GLU A 541 -29.37 21.29 -35.69
C GLU A 541 -29.20 22.67 -35.05
N LEU A 542 -29.81 23.67 -35.67
CA LEU A 542 -29.88 25.03 -35.16
C LEU A 542 -31.34 25.43 -34.94
N LEU A 543 -31.60 26.06 -33.81
CA LEU A 543 -32.85 26.73 -33.48
C LEU A 543 -32.57 28.22 -33.36
N ALA A 544 -33.04 29.04 -34.30
CA ALA A 544 -32.93 30.49 -34.20
C ALA A 544 -33.83 31.01 -33.06
N ARG A 545 -33.33 31.98 -32.28
CA ARG A 545 -34.04 32.59 -31.15
C ARG A 545 -34.44 34.03 -31.49
N PRO A 546 -35.61 34.52 -31.02
CA PRO A 546 -36.02 35.90 -31.21
C PRO A 546 -35.11 36.84 -30.40
N VAL A 547 -34.75 37.96 -31.01
CA VAL A 547 -33.90 38.99 -30.40
C VAL A 547 -34.60 40.34 -30.55
N PRO A 548 -34.74 41.14 -29.48
CA PRO A 548 -35.34 42.46 -29.58
C PRO A 548 -34.70 43.31 -30.67
N ASN A 549 -35.51 44.09 -31.39
CA ASN A 549 -35.06 45.01 -32.45
C ASN A 549 -34.46 44.33 -33.71
N VAL A 550 -34.52 43.01 -33.83
CA VAL A 550 -34.11 42.25 -35.02
C VAL A 550 -35.35 41.73 -35.73
N VAL A 551 -35.50 42.11 -37.01
CA VAL A 551 -36.65 41.73 -37.84
C VAL A 551 -36.41 40.37 -38.48
N GLU A 552 -35.20 40.12 -38.98
CA GLU A 552 -34.88 38.94 -39.75
C GLU A 552 -33.40 38.58 -39.62
N THR A 553 -33.08 37.29 -39.58
CA THR A 553 -31.73 36.75 -39.77
C THR A 553 -31.73 35.72 -40.90
N ASN A 554 -30.74 35.81 -41.78
CA ASN A 554 -30.52 34.85 -42.86
C ASN A 554 -29.13 34.23 -42.68
N LEU A 555 -29.10 32.97 -42.22
CA LEU A 555 -27.89 32.17 -42.12
C LEU A 555 -27.83 31.18 -43.28
N SER A 556 -26.71 31.12 -44.00
CA SER A 556 -26.43 30.08 -44.98
C SER A 556 -25.16 29.34 -44.60
N ILE A 557 -25.20 28.00 -44.55
CA ILE A 557 -24.07 27.11 -44.29
C ILE A 557 -23.98 26.11 -45.44
N ASP A 558 -22.93 26.22 -46.26
CA ASP A 558 -22.71 25.39 -47.45
C ASP A 558 -23.94 25.33 -48.37
N GLY A 559 -24.65 26.47 -48.52
CA GLY A 559 -25.87 26.59 -49.32
C GLY A 559 -27.17 26.21 -48.59
N GLN A 560 -27.12 25.55 -47.43
CA GLN A 560 -28.28 25.27 -46.58
C GLN A 560 -28.70 26.56 -45.86
N LYS A 561 -29.94 27.03 -46.03
CA LYS A 561 -30.41 28.33 -45.52
C LYS A 561 -31.34 28.16 -44.32
N LEU A 562 -31.11 28.93 -43.25
CA LEU A 562 -32.02 29.17 -42.13
C LEU A 562 -32.40 30.65 -42.12
N THR A 563 -33.63 30.92 -42.55
CA THR A 563 -34.25 32.24 -42.52
C THR A 563 -35.23 32.30 -41.35
N TYR A 564 -35.02 33.26 -40.46
CA TYR A 564 -35.84 33.45 -39.27
C TYR A 564 -36.30 34.90 -39.18
N PHE A 565 -37.61 35.12 -39.18
CA PHE A 565 -38.26 36.44 -39.12
C PHE A 565 -39.22 36.55 -37.93
N ASN A 566 -38.83 35.97 -36.79
CA ASN A 566 -39.64 35.89 -35.56
C ASN A 566 -40.92 35.04 -35.67
N GLN A 567 -40.97 34.09 -36.62
CA GLN A 567 -42.01 33.05 -36.62
C GLN A 567 -41.81 32.05 -35.46
N MET A 568 -42.75 31.10 -35.31
CA MET A 568 -42.63 29.99 -34.37
C MET A 568 -41.31 29.24 -34.57
N GLU A 569 -40.55 29.06 -33.48
CA GLU A 569 -39.21 28.48 -33.52
C GLU A 569 -39.28 26.99 -33.90
N SER A 570 -38.43 26.57 -34.84
CA SER A 570 -38.30 25.16 -35.24
C SER A 570 -36.84 24.77 -35.42
N TRP A 571 -36.51 23.53 -35.09
CA TRP A 571 -35.19 22.97 -35.31
C TRP A 571 -34.95 22.74 -36.79
N GLN A 572 -33.82 23.24 -37.30
CA GLN A 572 -33.37 22.96 -38.65
C GLN A 572 -32.10 22.15 -38.62
N SER A 573 -32.10 21.02 -39.33
CA SER A 573 -30.94 20.15 -39.48
C SER A 573 -30.00 20.65 -40.57
N PHE A 574 -28.70 20.52 -40.30
CA PHE A 574 -27.59 20.87 -41.17
C PHE A 574 -26.62 19.70 -41.27
N ARG A 575 -26.04 19.51 -42.45
CA ARG A 575 -24.88 18.63 -42.65
C ARG A 575 -23.64 19.46 -42.96
N TRP A 576 -22.51 19.11 -42.36
CA TRP A 576 -21.21 19.70 -42.67
C TRP A 576 -20.13 18.63 -42.84
N PRO A 577 -19.29 18.70 -43.89
CA PRO A 577 -19.43 19.59 -45.05
C PRO A 577 -20.72 19.36 -45.84
N GLY A 578 -21.31 20.43 -46.38
CA GLY A 578 -22.50 20.35 -47.23
C GLY A 578 -22.19 19.95 -48.67
N ASP A 579 -23.22 19.56 -49.42
CA ASP A 579 -23.12 19.24 -50.85
C ASP A 579 -23.25 20.52 -51.69
N THR A 580 -22.12 21.18 -51.97
CA THR A 580 -22.07 22.44 -52.71
C THR A 580 -20.74 22.64 -53.42
N TYR A 581 -20.78 23.31 -54.58
CA TYR A 581 -19.58 23.75 -55.30
C TYR A 581 -18.96 25.05 -54.73
N LYS A 582 -19.69 25.76 -53.86
CA LYS A 582 -19.23 26.99 -53.21
C LYS A 582 -19.46 26.88 -51.69
N PRO A 583 -18.60 26.15 -50.97
CA PRO A 583 -18.70 26.01 -49.52
C PRO A 583 -18.40 27.33 -48.82
N GLY A 584 -19.04 27.54 -47.68
CA GLY A 584 -18.91 28.76 -46.90
C GLY A 584 -20.09 29.01 -45.97
N THR A 585 -19.92 29.94 -45.04
CA THR A 585 -20.97 30.37 -44.12
C THR A 585 -21.18 31.88 -44.21
N MET A 586 -22.42 32.30 -44.43
CA MET A 586 -22.78 33.71 -44.54
C MET A 586 -23.95 34.01 -43.60
N LEU A 587 -23.83 35.09 -42.82
CA LEU A 587 -24.90 35.57 -41.95
C LEU A 587 -25.23 37.02 -42.30
N THR A 588 -26.49 37.27 -42.64
CA THR A 588 -27.04 38.63 -42.75
C THR A 588 -28.18 38.82 -41.75
N TRP A 589 -28.42 40.06 -41.37
CA TRP A 589 -29.46 40.40 -40.41
C TRP A 589 -30.09 41.76 -40.73
N THR A 590 -31.36 41.90 -40.42
CA THR A 590 -32.16 43.12 -40.63
C THR A 590 -32.70 43.58 -39.28
N SER A 591 -32.58 44.86 -38.98
CA SER A 591 -33.09 45.46 -37.74
C SER A 591 -34.37 46.24 -37.99
N VAL A 592 -35.06 46.67 -36.93
CA VAL A 592 -36.22 47.57 -37.05
C VAL A 592 -35.87 48.94 -37.62
N ASN A 593 -34.60 49.36 -37.53
CA ASN A 593 -34.15 50.71 -37.90
C ASN A 593 -33.29 50.75 -39.19
N ALA A 594 -32.92 49.60 -39.75
CA ALA A 594 -32.01 49.50 -40.89
C ALA A 594 -32.23 48.18 -41.65
N GLY A 595 -32.09 48.25 -42.98
CA GLY A 595 -32.21 47.11 -43.89
C GLY A 595 -31.16 46.01 -43.67
N ALA A 596 -31.15 45.02 -44.57
CA ALA A 596 -30.27 43.86 -44.47
C ALA A 596 -28.78 44.25 -44.47
N ARG A 597 -28.04 43.75 -43.47
CA ARG A 597 -26.59 43.98 -43.31
C ARG A 597 -25.85 42.67 -43.14
N LEU A 598 -24.62 42.64 -43.64
CA LEU A 598 -23.73 41.50 -43.49
C LEU A 598 -23.15 41.49 -42.08
N TYR A 599 -23.33 40.39 -41.35
CA TYR A 599 -22.58 40.11 -40.13
C TYR A 599 -21.19 39.57 -40.48
N GLY A 600 -21.13 38.60 -41.39
CA GLY A 600 -19.88 38.04 -41.88
C GLY A 600 -20.09 37.06 -43.03
N ASP A 601 -19.08 36.94 -43.88
CA ASP A 601 -18.99 36.02 -45.01
C ASP A 601 -17.69 35.22 -44.92
N TYR A 602 -17.81 33.94 -44.55
CA TYR A 602 -16.71 33.03 -44.28
C TYR A 602 -16.64 31.96 -45.38
N GLN A 603 -15.85 32.23 -46.40
CA GLN A 603 -15.69 31.37 -47.56
C GLN A 603 -14.88 30.10 -47.24
N GLY A 604 -15.11 29.03 -48.01
CA GLY A 604 -14.38 27.76 -47.92
C GLY A 604 -15.06 26.74 -47.02
N THR A 605 -14.57 25.50 -47.07
CA THR A 605 -15.14 24.35 -46.33
C THR A 605 -15.12 24.58 -44.81
N TRP A 606 -14.15 25.35 -44.31
CA TRP A 606 -14.08 25.69 -42.88
C TRP A 606 -14.88 26.94 -42.49
N GLY A 607 -15.69 27.49 -43.40
CA GLY A 607 -16.52 28.67 -43.16
C GLY A 607 -17.41 28.55 -41.92
N LEU A 608 -18.00 27.38 -41.69
CA LEU A 608 -18.81 27.09 -40.50
C LEU A 608 -17.98 27.27 -39.22
N ILE A 609 -16.76 26.73 -39.19
CA ILE A 609 -15.91 26.74 -38.01
C ILE A 609 -15.42 28.17 -37.73
N ARG A 610 -15.11 28.95 -38.78
CA ARG A 610 -14.76 30.37 -38.65
C ARG A 610 -15.92 31.21 -38.12
N TRP A 611 -17.14 30.90 -38.55
CA TRP A 611 -18.35 31.54 -38.02
C TRP A 611 -18.53 31.18 -36.54
N LEU A 612 -18.48 29.88 -36.18
CA LEU A 612 -18.60 29.43 -34.79
C LEU A 612 -17.51 30.00 -33.87
N GLU A 613 -16.30 30.27 -34.38
CA GLU A 613 -15.22 30.95 -33.66
C GLU A 613 -15.63 32.37 -33.20
N GLN A 614 -16.52 33.06 -33.93
CA GLN A 614 -17.00 34.39 -33.55
C GLN A 614 -18.10 34.37 -32.47
N ALA A 615 -18.63 33.19 -32.16
CA ALA A 615 -19.75 33.05 -31.22
C ALA A 615 -19.24 33.04 -29.78
N LYS A 616 -19.93 33.77 -28.90
CA LYS A 616 -19.88 33.45 -27.46
C LYS A 616 -20.70 32.18 -27.23
N GLN A 617 -20.05 31.14 -26.73
CA GLN A 617 -20.64 29.83 -26.51
C GLN A 617 -21.01 29.66 -25.04
N GLN A 618 -22.24 29.21 -24.77
CA GLN A 618 -22.69 28.84 -23.43
C GLN A 618 -23.32 27.45 -23.48
N LYS A 619 -22.76 26.51 -22.72
CA LYS A 619 -23.34 25.16 -22.59
C LYS A 619 -24.67 25.27 -21.85
N LEU A 620 -25.74 24.70 -22.42
CA LEU A 620 -27.05 24.62 -21.77
C LEU A 620 -27.20 23.26 -21.06
N ASP A 621 -26.89 22.17 -21.77
CA ASP A 621 -26.92 20.81 -21.24
C ASP A 621 -25.98 19.88 -22.06
N GLU A 622 -26.14 18.56 -21.88
CA GLU A 622 -25.47 17.55 -22.70
C GLU A 622 -26.06 17.54 -24.12
N GLY A 623 -25.37 18.24 -25.03
CA GLY A 623 -25.68 18.26 -26.46
C GLY A 623 -26.34 19.55 -26.94
N ARG A 624 -26.69 20.51 -26.06
CA ARG A 624 -27.14 21.84 -26.47
C ARG A 624 -26.25 22.99 -26.01
N TYR A 625 -26.00 23.92 -26.93
CA TYR A 625 -25.18 25.10 -26.73
C TYR A 625 -25.90 26.35 -27.24
N GLN A 626 -25.95 27.41 -26.44
CA GLN A 626 -26.37 28.72 -26.91
C GLN A 626 -25.18 29.41 -27.58
N LEU A 627 -25.39 29.85 -28.82
CA LEU A 627 -24.45 30.64 -29.61
C LEU A 627 -24.95 32.08 -29.64
N THR A 628 -24.13 33.02 -29.21
CA THR A 628 -24.46 34.45 -29.24
C THR A 628 -23.46 35.23 -30.08
N PHE A 629 -23.96 35.96 -31.07
CA PHE A 629 -23.19 36.78 -32.00
C PHE A 629 -23.55 38.25 -31.81
N THR A 630 -22.58 39.08 -31.44
CA THR A 630 -22.85 40.50 -31.17
C THR A 630 -22.65 41.31 -32.43
N THR A 631 -23.71 41.92 -32.95
CA THR A 631 -23.64 42.76 -34.15
C THR A 631 -22.95 44.09 -33.87
N THR A 632 -22.66 44.86 -34.93
CA THR A 632 -22.16 46.24 -34.83
C THR A 632 -23.06 47.16 -34.01
N ASP A 633 -24.36 46.87 -33.97
CA ASP A 633 -25.36 47.64 -33.23
C ASP A 633 -25.58 47.08 -31.83
N LYS A 634 -24.68 46.20 -31.38
CA LYS A 634 -24.74 45.50 -30.09
C LYS A 634 -25.98 44.62 -29.92
N GLN A 635 -26.60 44.18 -31.01
CA GLN A 635 -27.69 43.20 -30.95
C GLN A 635 -27.11 41.79 -30.77
N PRO A 636 -27.59 40.99 -29.80
CA PRO A 636 -27.08 39.64 -29.56
C PRO A 636 -27.87 38.61 -30.38
N LEU A 637 -27.49 38.37 -31.64
CA LEU A 637 -28.12 37.32 -32.46
C LEU A 637 -27.90 35.96 -31.81
N GLN A 638 -28.97 35.17 -31.64
CA GLN A 638 -28.94 33.94 -30.83
C GLN A 638 -29.43 32.71 -31.60
N TRP A 639 -28.69 31.61 -31.45
CA TRP A 639 -29.09 30.28 -31.87
C TRP A 639 -28.87 29.28 -30.75
N ILE A 640 -29.70 28.25 -30.65
CA ILE A 640 -29.38 27.04 -29.91
C ILE A 640 -28.86 26.01 -30.90
N LEU A 641 -27.63 25.57 -30.71
CA LEU A 641 -27.03 24.44 -31.40
C LEU A 641 -27.36 23.16 -30.64
N ARG A 642 -27.86 22.15 -31.36
CA ARG A 642 -28.01 20.77 -30.87
C ARG A 642 -27.09 19.84 -31.66
N THR A 643 -26.31 19.04 -30.95
CA THR A 643 -25.28 18.16 -31.53
C THR A 643 -25.64 16.69 -31.33
N GLU A 644 -25.36 15.85 -32.32
CA GLU A 644 -25.58 14.39 -32.21
C GLU A 644 -24.55 13.71 -31.29
N LEU A 645 -23.28 14.12 -31.37
CA LEU A 645 -22.19 13.56 -30.57
C LEU A 645 -21.27 14.66 -30.02
N GLY A 646 -20.95 14.58 -28.73
CA GLY A 646 -19.97 15.43 -28.06
C GLY A 646 -20.27 16.93 -28.19
N LYS A 647 -19.31 17.68 -28.75
CA LYS A 647 -19.44 19.13 -29.03
C LYS A 647 -19.88 19.40 -30.49
N GLY A 648 -20.13 18.37 -31.29
CA GLY A 648 -20.40 18.49 -32.73
C GLY A 648 -19.40 19.44 -33.41
N PRO A 649 -19.86 20.40 -34.24
CA PRO A 649 -18.96 21.29 -34.97
C PRO A 649 -18.14 22.23 -34.05
N LEU A 650 -18.57 22.48 -32.80
CA LEU A 650 -17.76 23.24 -31.84
C LEU A 650 -16.50 22.47 -31.40
N GLY A 651 -16.50 21.14 -31.49
CA GLY A 651 -15.33 20.33 -31.17
C GLY A 651 -14.12 20.68 -32.03
N LEU A 652 -14.34 21.02 -33.30
CA LEU A 652 -13.29 21.38 -34.26
C LEU A 652 -12.55 22.66 -33.90
N LEU A 653 -13.11 23.52 -33.04
CA LEU A 653 -12.41 24.70 -32.52
C LEU A 653 -11.20 24.32 -31.64
N GLN A 654 -11.15 23.08 -31.12
CA GLN A 654 -9.98 22.59 -30.39
C GLN A 654 -8.75 22.44 -31.30
N LEU A 655 -8.91 22.37 -32.63
CA LEU A 655 -7.78 22.34 -33.57
C LEU A 655 -7.09 23.71 -33.72
N ARG A 656 -7.64 24.78 -33.15
CA ARG A 656 -7.01 26.10 -33.14
C ARG A 656 -5.71 26.04 -32.34
N ASN A 657 -4.61 26.46 -32.97
CA ASN A 657 -3.26 26.40 -32.41
C ASN A 657 -2.80 24.98 -32.00
N PHE A 658 -3.47 23.93 -32.49
CA PHE A 658 -3.06 22.56 -32.23
C PHE A 658 -1.72 22.27 -32.90
N THR A 659 -0.79 21.69 -32.14
CA THR A 659 0.49 21.22 -32.65
C THR A 659 0.70 19.78 -32.25
N LEU A 660 1.10 18.94 -33.20
CA LEU A 660 1.42 17.54 -32.91
C LEU A 660 2.82 17.43 -32.28
N PRO A 661 2.97 16.91 -31.04
CA PRO A 661 4.26 16.81 -30.37
C PRO A 661 5.24 15.90 -31.12
N THR A 662 6.53 16.24 -31.07
CA THR A 662 7.59 15.51 -31.79
C THR A 662 8.14 14.30 -31.03
N LYS A 663 7.82 14.17 -29.74
CA LYS A 663 8.32 13.11 -28.85
C LYS A 663 7.16 12.36 -28.20
N ILE A 664 7.16 11.04 -28.31
CA ILE A 664 6.29 10.09 -27.59
C ILE A 664 6.77 9.95 -26.15
N PHE A 665 8.07 9.72 -25.95
CA PHE A 665 8.69 9.51 -24.64
C PHE A 665 9.61 10.68 -24.27
N LEU A 666 9.65 11.01 -22.98
CA LEU A 666 10.65 11.91 -22.40
C LEU A 666 11.92 11.11 -22.11
N THR A 667 13.05 11.55 -22.69
CA THR A 667 14.38 11.01 -22.38
C THR A 667 14.97 11.73 -21.16
N SER A 668 15.91 11.12 -20.43
CA SER A 668 16.50 11.67 -19.19
C SER A 668 17.05 13.11 -19.33
N GLU A 669 17.55 13.50 -20.51
CA GLU A 669 17.96 14.90 -20.80
C GLU A 669 16.78 15.90 -20.77
N THR A 670 15.57 15.44 -21.08
CA THR A 670 14.35 16.28 -21.14
C THR A 670 13.70 16.43 -19.75
N GLN A 671 13.92 15.48 -18.84
CA GLN A 671 13.40 15.55 -17.47
C GLN A 671 14.08 16.65 -16.65
N ALA A 672 15.37 16.91 -16.89
CA ALA A 672 16.12 18.00 -16.26
C ALA A 672 15.62 19.41 -16.64
N THR A 673 14.99 19.56 -17.80
CA THR A 673 14.44 20.85 -18.28
C THR A 673 13.02 21.16 -17.79
N THR A 674 12.37 20.23 -17.09
CA THR A 674 11.01 20.41 -16.53
C THR A 674 10.96 20.86 -15.07
N GLU A 675 12.11 21.01 -14.41
CA GLU A 675 12.17 21.83 -13.19
C GLU A 675 11.85 23.27 -13.58
N LYS A 676 10.74 23.80 -13.04
CA LYS A 676 10.33 25.19 -13.24
C LYS A 676 11.53 26.13 -13.07
N PRO A 677 11.72 27.13 -13.94
CA PRO A 677 12.65 28.19 -13.64
C PRO A 677 12.22 28.83 -12.32
N PHE A 678 13.17 28.93 -11.39
CA PHE A 678 13.04 29.64 -10.13
C PHE A 678 12.46 31.03 -10.42
N ASP A 679 11.25 31.30 -9.92
CA ASP A 679 10.60 32.59 -10.06
C ASP A 679 11.19 33.56 -9.03
N ALA A 680 12.19 34.32 -9.46
CA ALA A 680 12.90 35.27 -8.61
C ALA A 680 12.01 36.46 -8.15
N ASP A 681 10.82 36.63 -8.73
CA ASP A 681 9.89 37.71 -8.40
C ASP A 681 8.91 37.36 -7.26
N ALA A 682 8.91 36.12 -6.76
CA ALA A 682 8.03 35.68 -5.68
C ALA A 682 8.46 36.10 -4.25
N ILE A 683 9.58 36.83 -4.09
CA ILE A 683 10.08 37.30 -2.77
C ILE A 683 9.91 38.83 -2.58
N ALA A 684 9.37 39.55 -3.56
CA ALA A 684 9.11 40.98 -3.42
C ALA A 684 7.65 41.29 -3.06
N GLN A 685 7.18 40.79 -1.92
CA GLN A 685 6.00 41.31 -1.20
C GLN A 685 5.97 40.73 0.23
N GLU A 686 6.71 41.39 1.12
CA GLU A 686 6.31 41.52 2.54
C GLU A 686 5.23 42.60 2.68
#